data_AF-D1JHA6-F1
#
_entry.id   AF-D1JHA6-F1
#
_cell.length_a   1.000
_cell.length_b   1.000
_cell.length_c   1.000
_cell.angle_alpha   90.00
_cell.angle_beta   90.00
_cell.angle_gamma   90.00
#
_symmetry.space_group_name_H-M   'P 1'
#
loop_
_entity.id
_entity.type
_entity.pdbx_description
1 polymer ?
#
loop_
_entity_poly.entity_id
_entity_poly.type
_entity_poly.pdbx_seq_one_letter_code
_entity_poly.pdbx_strand_id
1 'polypeptide(L)'
;MTRGWAKCLLFNIVIVAIVLFALLCSVQSVSAADIVIDPSTINEVIFPFDQPKETAHYETTRSFTIKNTNPDSNSTDSVNIGSIDREGITITPASSSFSLRGGGATSVTLTIVASPSAAEMAKREFGIKVGEKSITVPVTIIHHAMLEVSPSSIDFGRVRRTDKPPPETVTIRETLGYKDVNIRIAKKTGNDWLKTDKTEIQIKKGSSAEIHFTLTPGRPDHNRYSWSFSVSSTTSNTEISPNRIDAEVYMLMPAKLGELDDEELEIKFDEPRGTKSEYEESIYVRVRNEGDEKMEFSSKIIEPREIDMKVISVYSGLVEVDGKADEDVKIQITVPYYASEGTHHGKLQIEAGAAGRETADIAIKILWPVGFDISSDSDYFWPAEPAIDFGPLELKEQGYEKREMNLTITEIYLYKPVQNLRLFPKGEYGKLWIKDEKNFSVIPPGDSRNITVKIEPGLEAVPKDYTWDCDLSASEVEAKKIAVKAKIVPMNISMMVDEFRSFRISPLYIRYPASTEVIISNGMGLLELVGGSEIKEVDWKRIPIMTKGALALLSSLNDAIVFTDEKTYGKAVENLLIASVSLSSVDSNSDMYNRDLSNYAHAISAGADMTTEAVLKDESKMLELRGWDIKSAVVHAEAKDDISGLTAEENVLEAALSYQHAAIVYGLLGDKEKRLECLYEGSMLMDKHDNLVSVANDLRLDAEQEIFEGNDKNLVRIWDLHLLLNPYDYDTASANYGLAQRKLDDASKKYRVAGELFMANNTKADLYGLKGKWNYILWLFILVCLLYAAVLGYTIARIFIGTMAYIKDMHDREVGDIVVT
;
A
#
# COMPACT_ATOMS: atom_id res chain seq x y z
N MET A 1 46.05 -7.86 -144.05
CA MET A 1 46.04 -7.83 -145.53
C MET A 1 45.73 -9.23 -146.03
N THR A 2 44.64 -9.44 -146.78
CA THR A 2 44.42 -10.69 -147.55
C THR A 2 44.53 -11.94 -146.65
N ARG A 3 45.41 -12.89 -147.01
CA ARG A 3 46.12 -13.86 -146.16
C ARG A 3 45.60 -14.00 -144.71
N GLY A 4 44.76 -14.97 -144.33
CA GLY A 4 44.20 -16.07 -145.12
C GLY A 4 45.20 -17.17 -145.45
N TRP A 5 44.75 -18.44 -145.39
CA TRP A 5 45.31 -19.69 -145.97
C TRP A 5 44.79 -20.85 -145.10
N ALA A 6 44.69 -22.11 -145.55
CA ALA A 6 44.45 -22.64 -146.89
C ALA A 6 44.08 -24.14 -146.74
N LYS A 7 43.74 -24.77 -147.86
CA LYS A 7 44.15 -26.12 -148.31
C LYS A 7 45.22 -26.84 -147.42
N CYS A 8 45.33 -28.16 -147.25
CA CYS A 8 44.60 -29.42 -147.59
C CYS A 8 45.61 -30.61 -147.40
N LEU A 9 45.61 -31.66 -148.26
CA LEU A 9 46.62 -32.71 -148.45
C LEU A 9 47.37 -32.50 -149.79
N LEU A 10 48.10 -31.40 -150.03
CA LEU A 10 48.50 -30.38 -149.08
C LEU A 10 47.85 -28.98 -149.24
N PHE A 11 47.12 -28.52 -150.27
CA PHE A 11 47.01 -28.91 -151.69
C PHE A 11 45.72 -28.34 -152.37
N ASN A 12 44.52 -28.91 -152.18
CA ASN A 12 43.22 -28.42 -152.77
C ASN A 12 41.96 -28.55 -151.85
N ILE A 13 41.00 -29.42 -152.18
CA ILE A 13 39.75 -29.86 -151.48
C ILE A 13 38.65 -28.83 -151.06
N VAL A 14 38.96 -27.59 -150.67
CA VAL A 14 38.09 -26.88 -149.68
C VAL A 14 36.78 -26.18 -150.16
N ILE A 15 36.54 -25.88 -151.45
CA ILE A 15 35.63 -24.76 -151.84
C ILE A 15 34.30 -25.09 -152.58
N VAL A 16 33.89 -26.36 -152.75
CA VAL A 16 32.45 -26.65 -153.01
C VAL A 16 31.60 -26.50 -151.71
N ALA A 17 32.26 -26.48 -150.56
CA ALA A 17 31.67 -26.54 -149.23
C ALA A 17 31.05 -25.21 -148.74
N ILE A 18 30.03 -24.69 -149.42
CA ILE A 18 29.08 -23.73 -148.83
C ILE A 18 27.69 -23.64 -149.52
N VAL A 19 27.45 -24.28 -150.67
CA VAL A 19 26.19 -24.13 -151.43
C VAL A 19 25.54 -25.47 -151.82
N LEU A 20 24.20 -25.48 -151.80
CA LEU A 20 23.31 -26.47 -152.42
C LEU A 20 23.20 -27.87 -151.74
N PHE A 21 23.10 -28.08 -150.43
CA PHE A 21 22.79 -27.20 -149.28
C PHE A 21 21.46 -26.41 -149.34
N ALA A 22 20.42 -26.96 -149.99
CA ALA A 22 19.09 -26.33 -150.00
C ALA A 22 17.87 -27.29 -150.08
N LEU A 23 18.03 -28.54 -150.53
CA LEU A 23 16.86 -29.39 -150.82
C LEU A 23 17.18 -30.90 -150.71
N LEU A 24 16.89 -31.51 -149.56
CA LEU A 24 16.62 -32.96 -149.36
C LEU A 24 16.27 -33.22 -147.88
N CYS A 25 15.78 -34.43 -147.57
CA CYS A 25 15.40 -34.90 -146.22
C CYS A 25 14.22 -34.16 -145.54
N SER A 26 13.30 -33.59 -146.32
CA SER A 26 12.07 -32.99 -145.78
C SER A 26 11.05 -34.04 -145.31
N VAL A 27 10.63 -33.87 -144.05
CA VAL A 27 9.56 -34.52 -143.28
C VAL A 27 10.02 -35.63 -142.32
N GLN A 28 10.56 -35.20 -141.18
CA GLN A 28 10.38 -35.91 -139.90
C GLN A 28 9.36 -35.12 -139.07
N SER A 29 8.11 -35.60 -139.09
CA SER A 29 7.02 -35.04 -138.29
C SER A 29 7.19 -35.39 -136.81
N VAL A 30 7.05 -34.39 -135.94
CA VAL A 30 7.14 -34.53 -134.48
C VAL A 30 5.90 -35.22 -133.92
N SER A 31 6.09 -36.11 -132.95
CA SER A 31 5.22 -36.23 -131.77
C SER A 31 6.10 -36.27 -130.52
N ALA A 32 5.65 -35.65 -129.42
CA ALA A 32 6.36 -35.66 -128.15
C ALA A 32 5.86 -36.81 -127.26
N ALA A 33 6.61 -37.15 -126.20
CA ALA A 33 6.09 -37.98 -125.11
C ALA A 33 5.12 -37.16 -124.24
N ASP A 34 3.88 -37.62 -124.12
CA ASP A 34 2.75 -36.88 -123.57
C ASP A 34 2.67 -36.90 -122.03
N ILE A 35 3.77 -36.63 -121.33
CA ILE A 35 3.81 -36.69 -119.86
C ILE A 35 4.06 -35.30 -119.25
N VAL A 36 3.29 -34.90 -118.24
CA VAL A 36 3.48 -33.66 -117.46
C VAL A 36 3.66 -33.99 -115.97
N ILE A 37 4.50 -33.22 -115.28
CA ILE A 37 4.81 -33.35 -113.85
C ILE A 37 4.41 -32.06 -113.14
N ASP A 38 3.78 -32.18 -111.96
CA ASP A 38 3.12 -31.10 -111.25
C ASP A 38 3.20 -31.32 -109.73
N PRO A 39 4.00 -30.55 -108.96
CA PRO A 39 4.96 -29.53 -109.39
C PRO A 39 6.28 -30.15 -109.91
N SER A 40 7.08 -29.35 -110.62
CA SER A 40 8.43 -29.73 -111.10
C SER A 40 9.55 -29.57 -110.05
N THR A 41 9.25 -29.04 -108.88
CA THR A 41 10.18 -28.92 -107.74
C THR A 41 9.39 -29.00 -106.44
N ILE A 42 9.88 -29.71 -105.43
CA ILE A 42 9.20 -29.87 -104.14
C ILE A 42 9.82 -28.94 -103.08
N ASN A 43 9.05 -28.60 -102.06
CA ASN A 43 9.52 -27.87 -100.88
C ASN A 43 10.74 -28.54 -100.23
N GLU A 44 11.66 -27.69 -99.78
CA GLU A 44 12.94 -28.09 -99.18
C GLU A 44 12.80 -29.02 -97.96
N VAL A 45 13.82 -29.85 -97.78
CA VAL A 45 14.03 -30.70 -96.61
C VAL A 45 15.25 -30.20 -95.85
N ILE A 46 15.13 -30.04 -94.54
CA ILE A 46 16.24 -29.69 -93.65
C ILE A 46 16.38 -30.82 -92.64
N PHE A 47 17.59 -31.38 -92.51
CA PHE A 47 17.93 -32.34 -91.48
C PHE A 47 18.92 -31.72 -90.47
N PRO A 48 18.48 -31.36 -89.26
CA PRO A 48 19.38 -31.09 -88.15
C PRO A 48 19.98 -32.41 -87.68
N PHE A 49 21.30 -32.50 -87.62
CA PHE A 49 22.01 -33.66 -87.06
C PHE A 49 22.30 -33.40 -85.59
N ASP A 50 21.28 -33.64 -84.76
CA ASP A 50 21.22 -33.34 -83.32
C ASP A 50 21.23 -34.60 -82.42
N GLN A 51 21.06 -35.80 -82.99
CA GLN A 51 21.13 -37.07 -82.29
C GLN A 51 22.52 -37.72 -82.41
N PRO A 52 22.99 -38.52 -81.44
CA PRO A 52 24.30 -39.18 -81.53
C PRO A 52 24.47 -40.02 -82.80
N LYS A 53 25.61 -39.83 -83.48
CA LYS A 53 25.88 -40.37 -84.82
C LYS A 53 25.78 -41.90 -84.94
N GLU A 54 25.96 -42.63 -83.84
CA GLU A 54 25.86 -44.10 -83.79
C GLU A 54 24.41 -44.61 -83.76
N THR A 55 23.45 -43.77 -83.36
CA THR A 55 22.02 -44.16 -83.16
C THR A 55 21.03 -43.36 -84.02
N ALA A 56 21.48 -42.29 -84.67
CA ALA A 56 20.61 -41.38 -85.39
C ALA A 56 20.00 -41.98 -86.68
N HIS A 57 18.74 -41.63 -86.97
CA HIS A 57 18.06 -41.93 -88.24
C HIS A 57 17.23 -40.72 -88.67
N TYR A 58 17.50 -40.19 -89.87
CA TYR A 58 16.88 -38.96 -90.37
C TYR A 58 16.09 -39.25 -91.65
N GLU A 59 14.75 -39.17 -91.58
CA GLU A 59 13.85 -39.53 -92.69
C GLU A 59 12.67 -38.55 -92.80
N THR A 60 12.23 -38.28 -94.03
CA THR A 60 10.97 -37.55 -94.31
C THR A 60 10.37 -38.00 -95.64
N THR A 61 9.10 -37.66 -95.89
CA THR A 61 8.42 -37.97 -97.16
C THR A 61 7.89 -36.71 -97.86
N ARG A 62 7.78 -36.76 -99.19
CA ARG A 62 7.36 -35.65 -100.07
C ARG A 62 6.65 -36.21 -101.31
N SER A 63 5.61 -35.55 -101.84
CA SER A 63 4.84 -36.09 -102.97
C SER A 63 4.63 -35.10 -104.12
N PHE A 64 4.35 -35.63 -105.31
CA PHE A 64 4.12 -34.88 -106.55
C PHE A 64 3.22 -35.66 -107.53
N THR A 65 2.61 -34.99 -108.50
CA THR A 65 1.67 -35.60 -109.46
C THR A 65 2.26 -35.73 -110.87
N ILE A 66 1.91 -36.81 -111.56
CA ILE A 66 2.26 -37.07 -112.96
C ILE A 66 0.97 -37.28 -113.75
N LYS A 67 0.86 -36.69 -114.93
CA LYS A 67 -0.34 -36.67 -115.79
C LYS A 67 0.04 -37.07 -117.22
N ASN A 68 -0.74 -37.95 -117.86
CA ASN A 68 -0.62 -38.23 -119.29
C ASN A 68 -1.56 -37.29 -120.06
N THR A 69 -1.01 -36.49 -120.98
CA THR A 69 -1.74 -35.50 -121.79
C THR A 69 -2.19 -36.02 -123.15
N ASN A 70 -1.89 -37.27 -123.50
CA ASN A 70 -2.29 -37.85 -124.78
C ASN A 70 -3.83 -37.95 -124.83
N PRO A 71 -4.49 -37.44 -125.88
CA PRO A 71 -5.95 -37.45 -125.98
C PRO A 71 -6.54 -38.81 -126.38
N ASP A 72 -5.75 -39.77 -126.87
CA ASP A 72 -6.21 -41.14 -127.11
C ASP A 72 -6.17 -41.95 -125.81
N SER A 73 -7.34 -42.31 -125.30
CA SER A 73 -7.49 -43.11 -124.07
C SER A 73 -7.03 -44.58 -124.20
N ASN A 74 -6.68 -45.03 -125.41
CA ASN A 74 -6.03 -46.32 -125.67
C ASN A 74 -4.49 -46.21 -125.71
N SER A 75 -3.94 -45.01 -125.85
CA SER A 75 -2.51 -44.78 -125.60
C SER A 75 -2.18 -45.12 -124.14
N THR A 76 -0.97 -45.62 -123.89
CA THR A 76 -0.52 -45.98 -122.54
C THR A 76 0.98 -45.80 -122.46
N ASP A 77 1.41 -44.80 -121.69
CA ASP A 77 2.83 -44.56 -121.44
C ASP A 77 3.31 -45.33 -120.21
N SER A 78 4.50 -45.92 -120.30
CA SER A 78 5.19 -46.52 -119.17
C SER A 78 6.05 -45.48 -118.48
N VAL A 79 5.57 -44.98 -117.34
CA VAL A 79 6.28 -43.99 -116.53
C VAL A 79 7.25 -44.72 -115.62
N ASN A 80 8.55 -44.46 -115.79
CA ASN A 80 9.61 -44.96 -114.91
C ASN A 80 10.18 -43.81 -114.08
N ILE A 81 10.37 -44.03 -112.78
CA ILE A 81 10.84 -43.03 -111.82
C ILE A 81 12.12 -43.54 -111.17
N GLY A 82 13.20 -42.77 -111.31
CA GLY A 82 14.47 -43.11 -110.69
C GLY A 82 14.43 -42.96 -109.17
N SER A 83 15.23 -43.76 -108.47
CA SER A 83 15.75 -43.38 -107.17
C SER A 83 17.03 -42.55 -107.33
N ILE A 84 17.40 -41.84 -106.27
CA ILE A 84 18.74 -41.28 -106.07
C ILE A 84 19.31 -41.97 -104.83
N ASP A 85 20.57 -42.37 -104.91
CA ASP A 85 21.37 -42.66 -103.72
C ASP A 85 22.76 -42.07 -103.95
N ARG A 86 23.05 -40.92 -103.33
CA ARG A 86 24.33 -40.23 -103.46
C ARG A 86 24.57 -39.28 -102.30
N GLU A 87 25.85 -39.07 -101.95
CA GLU A 87 26.26 -37.99 -101.04
C GLU A 87 25.64 -38.10 -99.63
N GLY A 88 25.22 -39.31 -99.24
CA GLY A 88 24.54 -39.58 -97.98
C GLY A 88 23.04 -39.29 -97.98
N ILE A 89 22.46 -38.86 -99.11
CA ILE A 89 21.03 -38.67 -99.31
C ILE A 89 20.48 -39.77 -100.24
N THR A 90 19.54 -40.54 -99.72
CA THR A 90 18.79 -41.56 -100.46
C THR A 90 17.37 -41.04 -100.70
N ILE A 91 16.92 -40.95 -101.96
CA ILE A 91 15.56 -40.57 -102.33
C ILE A 91 14.93 -41.68 -103.17
N THR A 92 13.89 -42.33 -102.64
CA THR A 92 13.23 -43.48 -103.28
C THR A 92 11.74 -43.22 -103.52
N PRO A 93 11.23 -43.44 -104.74
CA PRO A 93 9.79 -43.37 -105.00
C PRO A 93 9.07 -44.60 -104.44
N ALA A 94 7.87 -44.39 -103.89
CA ALA A 94 6.96 -45.45 -103.42
C ALA A 94 6.45 -46.36 -104.56
N SER A 95 6.68 -46.00 -105.82
CA SER A 95 6.50 -46.85 -107.00
C SER A 95 7.49 -46.43 -108.07
N SER A 96 8.40 -47.34 -108.45
CA SER A 96 9.48 -47.07 -109.42
C SER A 96 9.01 -47.12 -110.87
N SER A 97 7.88 -47.76 -111.17
CA SER A 97 7.21 -47.62 -112.47
C SER A 97 5.72 -47.90 -112.40
N PHE A 98 4.96 -47.35 -113.35
CA PHE A 98 3.55 -47.65 -113.60
C PHE A 98 3.15 -47.28 -115.03
N SER A 99 2.08 -47.88 -115.53
CA SER A 99 1.49 -47.55 -116.83
C SER A 99 0.35 -46.54 -116.67
N LEU A 100 0.40 -45.43 -117.42
CA LEU A 100 -0.59 -44.35 -117.37
C LEU A 100 -1.25 -44.16 -118.74
N ARG A 101 -2.56 -44.40 -118.83
CA ARG A 101 -3.35 -44.20 -120.05
C ARG A 101 -3.48 -42.72 -120.40
N GLY A 102 -3.71 -42.41 -121.69
CA GLY A 102 -4.03 -41.06 -122.14
C GLY A 102 -5.15 -40.41 -121.31
N GLY A 103 -4.91 -39.16 -120.86
CA GLY A 103 -5.78 -38.42 -119.94
C GLY A 103 -5.69 -38.81 -118.46
N GLY A 104 -4.91 -39.83 -118.10
CA GLY A 104 -4.76 -40.32 -116.72
C GLY A 104 -3.84 -39.47 -115.84
N ALA A 105 -3.98 -39.61 -114.51
CA ALA A 105 -3.14 -38.93 -113.52
C ALA A 105 -2.86 -39.82 -112.30
N THR A 106 -1.64 -39.74 -111.75
CA THR A 106 -1.19 -40.49 -110.56
C THR A 106 -0.30 -39.60 -109.68
N SER A 107 -0.51 -39.64 -108.36
CA SER A 107 0.39 -39.02 -107.38
C SER A 107 1.42 -40.03 -106.88
N VAL A 108 2.66 -39.58 -106.69
CA VAL A 108 3.79 -40.40 -106.25
C VAL A 108 4.42 -39.76 -105.02
N THR A 109 4.69 -40.57 -103.99
CA THR A 109 5.46 -40.17 -102.81
C THR A 109 6.91 -40.60 -102.96
N LEU A 110 7.82 -39.74 -102.55
CA LEU A 110 9.24 -39.97 -102.35
C LEU A 110 9.51 -40.09 -100.85
N THR A 111 10.26 -41.11 -100.44
CA THR A 111 10.93 -41.14 -99.13
C THR A 111 12.34 -40.57 -99.31
N ILE A 112 12.76 -39.70 -98.39
CA ILE A 112 14.04 -39.00 -98.38
C ILE A 112 14.72 -39.33 -97.05
N VAL A 113 15.85 -40.03 -97.10
CA VAL A 113 16.65 -40.41 -95.93
C VAL A 113 18.00 -39.70 -95.99
N ALA A 114 18.47 -39.17 -94.87
CA ALA A 114 19.83 -38.68 -94.70
C ALA A 114 20.62 -39.60 -93.77
N SER A 115 21.71 -40.17 -94.28
CA SER A 115 22.63 -40.98 -93.49
C SER A 115 23.35 -40.12 -92.43
N PRO A 116 23.57 -40.59 -91.20
CA PRO A 116 24.45 -39.93 -90.21
C PRO A 116 25.91 -39.76 -90.68
N SER A 117 26.28 -40.35 -91.81
CA SER A 117 27.57 -40.15 -92.48
C SER A 117 27.60 -38.95 -93.46
N ALA A 118 26.45 -38.38 -93.80
CA ALA A 118 26.33 -37.29 -94.75
C ALA A 118 27.05 -36.01 -94.25
N ALA A 119 27.71 -35.30 -95.17
CA ALA A 119 28.43 -34.09 -94.86
C ALA A 119 27.48 -32.92 -94.55
N GLU A 120 27.90 -31.98 -93.69
CA GLU A 120 27.21 -30.71 -93.51
C GLU A 120 27.15 -29.97 -94.85
N MET A 121 25.96 -29.56 -95.27
CA MET A 121 25.75 -29.03 -96.63
C MET A 121 24.60 -28.02 -96.67
N ALA A 122 24.91 -26.84 -97.23
CA ALA A 122 23.89 -25.87 -97.63
C ALA A 122 23.00 -26.43 -98.76
N LYS A 123 21.78 -25.89 -98.84
CA LYS A 123 20.72 -26.23 -99.80
C LYS A 123 21.24 -26.69 -101.16
N ARG A 124 20.98 -27.97 -101.46
CA ARG A 124 21.42 -28.62 -102.68
C ARG A 124 20.30 -29.38 -103.36
N GLU A 125 20.29 -29.33 -104.68
CA GLU A 125 19.20 -29.85 -105.49
C GLU A 125 19.50 -31.25 -106.07
N PHE A 126 18.55 -32.15 -105.85
CA PHE A 126 18.58 -33.54 -106.28
C PHE A 126 17.50 -33.75 -107.35
N GLY A 127 17.91 -33.80 -108.62
CA GLY A 127 17.03 -33.97 -109.78
C GLY A 127 16.75 -35.44 -110.09
N ILE A 128 15.51 -35.88 -109.84
CA ILE A 128 15.03 -37.25 -110.06
C ILE A 128 14.42 -37.35 -111.45
N LYS A 129 14.76 -38.38 -112.22
CA LYS A 129 14.16 -38.63 -113.54
C LYS A 129 12.79 -39.31 -113.42
N VAL A 130 11.85 -38.88 -114.26
CA VAL A 130 10.46 -39.33 -114.36
C VAL A 130 10.13 -39.39 -115.85
N GLY A 131 10.29 -40.56 -116.46
CA GLY A 131 10.37 -40.70 -117.91
C GLY A 131 11.51 -39.84 -118.49
N GLU A 132 11.20 -39.03 -119.50
CA GLU A 132 12.14 -38.06 -120.09
C GLU A 132 12.25 -36.74 -119.32
N LYS A 133 11.36 -36.49 -118.35
CA LYS A 133 11.33 -35.28 -117.52
C LYS A 133 12.00 -35.53 -116.17
N SER A 134 12.09 -34.48 -115.35
CA SER A 134 12.70 -34.56 -114.02
C SER A 134 12.04 -33.64 -113.01
N ILE A 135 12.08 -34.04 -111.73
CA ILE A 135 11.62 -33.26 -110.59
C ILE A 135 12.78 -32.99 -109.62
N THR A 136 12.84 -31.77 -109.09
CA THR A 136 13.91 -31.36 -108.16
C THR A 136 13.47 -31.43 -106.70
N VAL A 137 14.34 -31.98 -105.85
CA VAL A 137 14.21 -31.98 -104.39
C VAL A 137 15.38 -31.21 -103.76
N PRO A 138 15.16 -30.07 -103.07
CA PRO A 138 16.20 -29.38 -102.33
C PRO A 138 16.39 -30.00 -100.93
N VAL A 139 17.63 -30.26 -100.53
CA VAL A 139 17.99 -30.78 -99.20
C VAL A 139 19.13 -29.98 -98.57
N THR A 140 19.02 -29.69 -97.28
CA THR A 140 20.01 -29.02 -96.42
C THR A 140 20.34 -29.92 -95.21
N ILE A 141 21.60 -30.00 -94.82
CA ILE A 141 22.06 -30.75 -93.62
C ILE A 141 22.87 -29.82 -92.73
N ILE A 142 22.58 -29.80 -91.43
CA ILE A 142 23.22 -28.96 -90.42
C ILE A 142 23.77 -29.86 -89.33
N HIS A 143 25.07 -29.78 -89.00
CA HIS A 143 25.67 -30.58 -87.93
C HIS A 143 25.62 -29.81 -86.60
N HIS A 144 25.12 -30.45 -85.54
CA HIS A 144 25.22 -29.93 -84.17
C HIS A 144 26.41 -30.57 -83.45
N ALA A 145 26.77 -30.02 -82.29
CA ALA A 145 27.70 -30.63 -81.33
C ALA A 145 27.18 -30.41 -79.92
N MET A 146 27.38 -31.36 -79.02
CA MET A 146 26.99 -31.23 -77.61
C MET A 146 28.17 -31.58 -76.71
N LEU A 147 28.46 -30.71 -75.76
CA LEU A 147 29.53 -30.88 -74.79
C LEU A 147 29.00 -31.19 -73.40
N GLU A 148 29.46 -32.31 -72.85
CA GLU A 148 29.28 -32.70 -71.44
C GLU A 148 30.50 -32.24 -70.63
N VAL A 149 30.29 -31.60 -69.46
CA VAL A 149 31.35 -31.12 -68.56
C VAL A 149 31.24 -31.82 -67.20
N SER A 150 32.26 -32.58 -66.80
CA SER A 150 32.21 -33.38 -65.56
C SER A 150 33.58 -33.56 -64.89
N PRO A 151 33.71 -33.36 -63.56
CA PRO A 151 32.73 -32.73 -62.67
C PRO A 151 32.56 -31.23 -62.96
N SER A 152 31.43 -30.66 -62.56
CA SER A 152 31.14 -29.22 -62.67
C SER A 152 31.32 -28.44 -61.36
N SER A 153 31.67 -29.14 -60.27
CA SER A 153 31.97 -28.56 -58.97
C SER A 153 33.23 -29.24 -58.41
N ILE A 154 34.13 -28.45 -57.82
CA ILE A 154 35.39 -28.89 -57.23
C ILE A 154 35.43 -28.44 -55.76
N ASP A 155 35.76 -29.34 -54.83
CA ASP A 155 36.02 -28.98 -53.42
C ASP A 155 37.45 -29.42 -53.06
N PHE A 156 38.29 -28.47 -52.68
CA PHE A 156 39.66 -28.73 -52.22
C PHE A 156 39.72 -29.07 -50.71
N GLY A 157 38.59 -29.05 -50.00
CA GLY A 157 38.48 -29.44 -48.59
C GLY A 157 39.06 -28.41 -47.62
N ARG A 158 39.60 -28.88 -46.48
CA ARG A 158 40.29 -28.03 -45.48
C ARG A 158 41.79 -27.97 -45.77
N VAL A 159 42.31 -26.78 -46.05
CA VAL A 159 43.67 -26.54 -46.56
C VAL A 159 44.39 -25.49 -45.70
N ARG A 160 45.65 -25.71 -45.31
CA ARG A 160 46.49 -24.67 -44.66
C ARG A 160 47.19 -23.82 -45.72
N ARG A 161 47.60 -22.61 -45.35
CA ARG A 161 48.39 -21.71 -46.22
C ARG A 161 49.65 -22.35 -46.83
N THR A 162 50.27 -23.28 -46.11
CA THR A 162 51.51 -23.98 -46.52
C THR A 162 51.28 -25.11 -47.52
N ASP A 163 50.04 -25.56 -47.66
CA ASP A 163 49.73 -26.82 -48.32
C ASP A 163 49.64 -26.64 -49.83
N LYS A 164 49.92 -27.74 -50.55
CA LYS A 164 49.84 -27.82 -51.99
C LYS A 164 48.97 -29.02 -52.33
N PRO A 165 47.63 -28.88 -52.31
CA PRO A 165 46.74 -29.97 -52.68
C PRO A 165 47.00 -30.40 -54.14
N PRO A 166 46.68 -31.65 -54.50
CA PRO A 166 46.81 -32.12 -55.88
C PRO A 166 45.91 -31.30 -56.82
N PRO A 167 46.26 -31.17 -58.12
CA PRO A 167 45.39 -30.54 -59.10
C PRO A 167 44.13 -31.38 -59.35
N GLU A 168 42.97 -30.73 -59.29
CA GLU A 168 41.67 -31.36 -59.56
C GLU A 168 41.33 -31.32 -61.05
N THR A 169 40.70 -32.37 -61.57
CA THR A 169 40.58 -32.58 -63.03
C THR A 169 39.13 -32.55 -63.51
N VAL A 170 38.86 -31.72 -64.51
CA VAL A 170 37.57 -31.65 -65.21
C VAL A 170 37.72 -32.16 -66.63
N THR A 171 36.87 -33.11 -67.01
CA THR A 171 36.77 -33.64 -68.37
C THR A 171 35.66 -32.93 -69.13
N ILE A 172 35.93 -32.55 -70.37
CA ILE A 172 34.94 -32.01 -71.30
C ILE A 172 34.88 -32.94 -72.53
N ARG A 173 33.68 -33.40 -72.89
CA ARG A 173 33.46 -34.46 -73.90
C ARG A 173 32.45 -34.05 -74.95
N GLU A 174 32.76 -34.28 -76.23
CA GLU A 174 31.80 -34.14 -77.33
C GLU A 174 31.04 -35.46 -77.55
N THR A 175 29.71 -35.39 -77.60
CA THR A 175 28.84 -36.57 -77.48
C THR A 175 28.02 -36.90 -78.73
N LEU A 176 27.96 -36.02 -79.75
CA LEU A 176 27.19 -36.28 -80.98
C LEU A 176 28.04 -36.90 -82.10
N GLY A 177 29.34 -36.62 -82.16
CA GLY A 177 30.29 -37.29 -83.08
C GLY A 177 30.39 -36.68 -84.48
N TYR A 178 29.81 -35.51 -84.73
CA TYR A 178 29.77 -34.88 -86.06
C TYR A 178 30.98 -33.99 -86.36
N LYS A 179 31.29 -33.02 -85.48
CA LYS A 179 32.29 -31.96 -85.74
C LYS A 179 33.11 -31.58 -84.50
N ASP A 180 34.32 -31.07 -84.74
CA ASP A 180 35.23 -30.62 -83.69
C ASP A 180 34.77 -29.28 -83.09
N VAL A 181 34.97 -29.09 -81.79
CA VAL A 181 34.47 -27.93 -81.03
C VAL A 181 35.62 -27.15 -80.40
N ASN A 182 35.72 -25.86 -80.70
CA ASN A 182 36.68 -24.97 -80.04
C ASN A 182 36.03 -24.36 -78.80
N ILE A 183 36.56 -24.68 -77.61
CA ILE A 183 36.10 -24.09 -76.34
C ILE A 183 37.08 -23.12 -75.73
N ARG A 184 36.52 -22.19 -74.96
CA ARG A 184 37.20 -21.19 -74.15
C ARG A 184 36.67 -21.21 -72.72
N ILE A 185 37.59 -21.31 -71.78
CA ILE A 185 37.37 -21.36 -70.33
C ILE A 185 37.86 -20.02 -69.75
N ALA A 186 36.98 -19.32 -69.05
CA ALA A 186 37.29 -18.00 -68.48
C ALA A 186 36.84 -17.90 -67.02
N LYS A 187 37.77 -17.54 -66.12
CA LYS A 187 37.46 -17.22 -64.72
C LYS A 187 36.51 -16.03 -64.66
N LYS A 188 35.47 -16.13 -63.84
CA LYS A 188 34.42 -15.12 -63.60
C LYS A 188 34.54 -14.51 -62.21
N THR A 189 34.84 -15.32 -61.20
CA THR A 189 34.94 -14.90 -59.80
C THR A 189 36.09 -15.63 -59.09
N GLY A 190 36.45 -15.12 -57.91
CA GLY A 190 37.51 -15.68 -57.06
C GLY A 190 38.91 -15.15 -57.38
N ASN A 191 39.78 -15.19 -56.36
CA ASN A 191 41.15 -14.64 -56.39
C ASN A 191 42.11 -15.44 -57.31
N ASP A 192 43.39 -15.08 -57.36
CA ASP A 192 44.40 -15.70 -58.23
C ASP A 192 45.11 -16.95 -57.66
N TRP A 193 44.60 -17.53 -56.57
CA TRP A 193 45.15 -18.76 -56.01
C TRP A 193 44.81 -19.98 -56.86
N LEU A 194 43.60 -20.04 -57.42
CA LEU A 194 43.16 -21.13 -58.30
C LEU A 194 43.42 -20.79 -59.76
N LYS A 195 44.09 -21.70 -60.47
CA LYS A 195 44.47 -21.56 -61.88
C LYS A 195 44.15 -22.83 -62.67
N THR A 196 43.72 -22.66 -63.91
CA THR A 196 43.57 -23.75 -64.89
C THR A 196 44.83 -23.85 -65.75
N ASP A 197 45.19 -25.07 -66.17
CA ASP A 197 46.29 -25.31 -67.11
C ASP A 197 45.96 -24.94 -68.57
N LYS A 198 44.67 -24.86 -68.93
CA LYS A 198 44.19 -24.61 -70.30
C LYS A 198 43.02 -23.62 -70.31
N THR A 199 43.20 -22.48 -70.97
CA THR A 199 42.10 -21.50 -71.19
C THR A 199 41.37 -21.69 -72.51
N GLU A 200 41.99 -22.32 -73.51
CA GLU A 200 41.42 -22.60 -74.82
C GLU A 200 41.85 -24.00 -75.28
N ILE A 201 40.92 -24.80 -75.80
CA ILE A 201 41.20 -26.16 -76.31
C ILE A 201 40.18 -26.56 -77.38
N GLN A 202 40.60 -27.39 -78.33
CA GLN A 202 39.72 -28.03 -79.30
C GLN A 202 39.37 -29.45 -78.86
N ILE A 203 38.09 -29.69 -78.56
CA ILE A 203 37.55 -31.04 -78.36
C ILE A 203 37.35 -31.67 -79.75
N LYS A 204 37.92 -32.85 -79.98
CA LYS A 204 37.67 -33.64 -81.19
C LYS A 204 36.31 -34.30 -81.11
N LYS A 205 35.61 -34.42 -82.25
CA LYS A 205 34.29 -35.08 -82.31
C LYS A 205 34.31 -36.49 -81.68
N GLY A 206 33.28 -36.80 -80.90
CA GLY A 206 33.14 -38.05 -80.13
C GLY A 206 34.22 -38.28 -79.06
N SER A 207 35.11 -37.31 -78.81
CA SER A 207 36.27 -37.43 -77.93
C SER A 207 36.13 -36.53 -76.71
N SER A 208 37.03 -36.69 -75.73
CA SER A 208 37.14 -35.82 -74.56
C SER A 208 38.51 -35.16 -74.44
N ALA A 209 38.61 -34.14 -73.59
CA ALA A 209 39.87 -33.60 -73.11
C ALA A 209 39.76 -33.20 -71.63
N GLU A 210 40.88 -33.26 -70.93
CA GLU A 210 41.00 -32.94 -69.50
C GLU A 210 41.60 -31.54 -69.30
N ILE A 211 41.15 -30.87 -68.23
CA ILE A 211 41.64 -29.58 -67.75
C ILE A 211 41.94 -29.72 -66.25
N HIS A 212 43.11 -29.26 -65.80
CA HIS A 212 43.55 -29.39 -64.42
C HIS A 212 43.50 -28.03 -63.70
N PHE A 213 42.90 -28.02 -62.51
CA PHE A 213 42.71 -26.87 -61.64
C PHE A 213 43.67 -26.98 -60.45
N THR A 214 44.67 -26.11 -60.39
CA THR A 214 45.71 -26.10 -59.33
C THR A 214 45.47 -24.95 -58.37
N LEU A 215 45.29 -25.26 -57.08
CA LEU A 215 45.19 -24.28 -56.00
C LEU A 215 46.58 -23.97 -55.42
N THR A 216 46.90 -22.68 -55.27
CA THR A 216 48.12 -22.19 -54.61
C THR A 216 47.73 -21.11 -53.60
N PRO A 217 47.47 -21.46 -52.32
CA PRO A 217 46.96 -20.53 -51.33
C PRO A 217 47.88 -19.33 -51.05
N GLY A 218 47.27 -18.17 -50.84
CA GLY A 218 47.92 -16.96 -50.32
C GLY A 218 47.72 -16.82 -48.81
N ARG A 219 47.93 -15.61 -48.27
CA ARG A 219 47.53 -15.30 -46.88
C ARG A 219 45.99 -15.25 -46.82
N PRO A 220 45.32 -16.08 -46.02
CA PRO A 220 43.88 -15.95 -45.82
C PRO A 220 43.56 -14.84 -44.83
N ASP A 221 42.45 -14.13 -45.11
CA ASP A 221 41.80 -13.17 -44.23
C ASP A 221 40.42 -13.67 -43.73
N HIS A 222 39.82 -14.63 -44.45
CA HIS A 222 38.63 -15.38 -44.03
C HIS A 222 38.74 -16.89 -44.34
N ASN A 223 37.80 -17.69 -43.83
CA ASN A 223 37.85 -19.16 -43.87
C ASN A 223 37.39 -19.83 -45.18
N ARG A 224 36.61 -19.19 -46.06
CA ARG A 224 36.00 -19.85 -47.24
C ARG A 224 36.22 -19.05 -48.51
N TYR A 225 36.76 -19.66 -49.55
CA TYR A 225 36.95 -19.05 -50.86
C TYR A 225 36.24 -19.87 -51.92
N SER A 226 35.69 -19.20 -52.93
CA SER A 226 35.13 -19.85 -54.11
C SER A 226 35.51 -19.12 -55.40
N TRP A 227 35.53 -19.90 -56.48
CA TRP A 227 35.83 -19.47 -57.84
C TRP A 227 34.77 -20.00 -58.78
N SER A 228 34.60 -19.32 -59.91
CA SER A 228 33.70 -19.76 -60.98
C SER A 228 34.36 -19.55 -62.33
N PHE A 229 34.19 -20.51 -63.23
CA PHE A 229 34.73 -20.49 -64.59
C PHE A 229 33.60 -20.78 -65.58
N SER A 230 33.42 -19.92 -66.58
CA SER A 230 32.48 -20.19 -67.68
C SER A 230 33.17 -20.97 -68.79
N VAL A 231 32.52 -22.05 -69.25
CA VAL A 231 32.88 -22.78 -70.46
C VAL A 231 32.02 -22.24 -71.61
N SER A 232 32.65 -21.92 -72.74
CA SER A 232 31.99 -21.32 -73.90
C SER A 232 32.58 -21.88 -75.21
N SER A 233 31.80 -21.88 -76.30
CA SER A 233 32.23 -22.35 -77.62
C SER A 233 32.15 -21.23 -78.65
N THR A 234 33.07 -21.22 -79.62
CA THR A 234 32.97 -20.39 -80.83
C THR A 234 32.47 -21.17 -82.05
N THR A 235 32.26 -22.48 -81.93
CA THR A 235 31.71 -23.32 -83.00
C THR A 235 30.19 -23.16 -83.05
N SER A 236 29.63 -22.91 -84.24
CA SER A 236 28.17 -22.80 -84.43
C SER A 236 27.43 -24.07 -84.01
N ASN A 237 26.18 -23.91 -83.56
CA ASN A 237 25.30 -25.03 -83.18
C ASN A 237 25.94 -25.98 -82.14
N THR A 238 26.68 -25.40 -81.17
CA THR A 238 27.21 -26.11 -80.01
C THR A 238 26.33 -25.86 -78.81
N GLU A 239 25.91 -26.92 -78.10
CA GLU A 239 25.37 -26.83 -76.74
C GLU A 239 26.42 -27.32 -75.71
N ILE A 240 26.42 -26.74 -74.50
CA ILE A 240 27.37 -27.08 -73.42
C ILE A 240 26.60 -27.24 -72.12
N SER A 241 26.66 -28.43 -71.52
CA SER A 241 25.93 -28.76 -70.30
C SER A 241 26.84 -29.43 -69.26
N PRO A 242 27.02 -28.83 -68.07
CA PRO A 242 26.80 -27.40 -67.75
C PRO A 242 27.86 -26.50 -68.41
N ASN A 243 27.51 -25.24 -68.68
CA ASN A 243 28.43 -24.22 -69.22
C ASN A 243 29.28 -23.50 -68.15
N ARG A 244 29.37 -24.07 -66.94
CA ARG A 244 30.00 -23.47 -65.75
C ARG A 244 30.68 -24.56 -64.92
N ILE A 245 31.86 -24.24 -64.41
CA ILE A 245 32.62 -25.03 -63.42
C ILE A 245 32.80 -24.12 -62.21
N ASP A 246 32.38 -24.58 -61.03
CA ASP A 246 32.63 -23.91 -59.75
C ASP A 246 33.68 -24.66 -58.93
N ALA A 247 34.35 -23.94 -58.04
CA ALA A 247 35.33 -24.52 -57.13
C ALA A 247 35.31 -23.81 -55.78
N GLU A 248 35.52 -24.54 -54.68
CA GLU A 248 35.63 -23.98 -53.32
C GLU A 248 36.76 -24.60 -52.49
N VAL A 249 37.14 -23.90 -51.41
CA VAL A 249 38.07 -24.40 -50.39
C VAL A 249 37.76 -23.76 -49.03
N TYR A 250 37.96 -24.53 -47.96
CA TYR A 250 38.01 -24.03 -46.60
C TYR A 250 39.48 -23.81 -46.20
N MET A 251 39.92 -22.57 -46.10
CA MET A 251 41.24 -22.26 -45.54
C MET A 251 41.20 -22.33 -44.02
N LEU A 252 42.17 -23.03 -43.42
CA LEU A 252 42.41 -23.00 -41.99
C LEU A 252 43.07 -21.66 -41.62
N MET A 253 42.45 -20.90 -40.71
CA MET A 253 43.01 -19.65 -40.20
C MET A 253 44.02 -19.95 -39.09
N PRO A 254 45.15 -19.20 -39.00
CA PRO A 254 46.05 -19.32 -37.86
C PRO A 254 45.32 -18.95 -36.56
N ALA A 255 45.85 -19.41 -35.42
CA ALA A 255 45.38 -18.99 -34.09
C ALA A 255 45.28 -17.45 -34.01
N LYS A 256 44.17 -16.95 -33.48
CA LYS A 256 43.93 -15.52 -33.25
C LYS A 256 43.18 -15.35 -31.94
N LEU A 257 43.71 -14.51 -31.06
CA LEU A 257 43.02 -14.07 -29.85
C LEU A 257 41.81 -13.21 -30.26
N GLY A 258 40.63 -13.57 -29.76
CA GLY A 258 39.43 -12.75 -29.89
C GLY A 258 39.41 -11.58 -28.94
N GLU A 259 38.50 -10.64 -29.17
CA GLU A 259 38.20 -9.56 -28.22
C GLU A 259 37.75 -10.15 -26.87
N LEU A 260 38.25 -9.56 -25.77
CA LEU A 260 37.89 -9.91 -24.41
C LEU A 260 36.74 -9.00 -23.95
N ASP A 261 35.81 -9.56 -23.19
CA ASP A 261 34.72 -8.80 -22.56
C ASP A 261 35.20 -8.24 -21.19
N ASP A 262 34.77 -7.02 -20.84
CA ASP A 262 35.00 -6.41 -19.52
C ASP A 262 34.01 -6.99 -18.48
N GLU A 263 34.45 -7.19 -17.24
CA GLU A 263 33.70 -7.94 -16.21
C GLU A 263 33.52 -7.16 -14.89
N GLU A 264 32.33 -7.21 -14.27
CA GLU A 264 32.02 -6.57 -12.97
C GLU A 264 31.66 -7.61 -11.88
N LEU A 265 32.23 -7.44 -10.69
CA LEU A 265 31.94 -8.24 -9.49
C LEU A 265 31.54 -7.35 -8.31
N GLU A 266 30.36 -7.59 -7.74
CA GLU A 266 29.87 -6.89 -6.54
C GLU A 266 30.13 -7.73 -5.27
N ILE A 267 30.96 -7.21 -4.37
CA ILE A 267 31.30 -7.85 -3.08
C ILE A 267 30.60 -7.07 -1.96
N LYS A 268 29.68 -7.73 -1.26
CA LYS A 268 28.98 -7.19 -0.09
C LYS A 268 29.64 -7.70 1.18
N PHE A 269 29.97 -6.80 2.10
CA PHE A 269 30.25 -7.21 3.47
C PHE A 269 28.92 -7.49 4.20
N ASP A 270 28.91 -8.55 5.01
CA ASP A 270 27.74 -9.17 5.64
C ASP A 270 27.88 -9.35 7.17
N GLU A 271 29.10 -9.21 7.68
CA GLU A 271 29.47 -9.38 9.09
C GLU A 271 30.08 -8.07 9.65
N PRO A 272 29.98 -7.82 10.98
CA PRO A 272 30.60 -6.67 11.62
C PRO A 272 32.11 -6.58 11.38
N ARG A 273 32.62 -5.37 11.19
CA ARG A 273 34.01 -5.09 10.80
C ARG A 273 35.03 -5.80 11.71
N GLY A 274 35.79 -6.72 11.12
CA GLY A 274 36.83 -7.50 11.79
C GLY A 274 36.38 -8.85 12.36
N THR A 275 35.10 -9.24 12.21
CA THR A 275 34.62 -10.59 12.54
C THR A 275 35.19 -11.61 11.54
N LYS A 276 35.01 -11.31 10.25
CA LYS A 276 35.68 -11.96 9.10
C LYS A 276 37.01 -11.25 8.83
N SER A 277 38.06 -12.00 8.47
CA SER A 277 39.35 -11.41 8.09
C SER A 277 39.41 -10.98 6.63
N GLU A 278 38.96 -11.84 5.73
CA GLU A 278 39.03 -11.69 4.28
C GLU A 278 37.72 -12.18 3.64
N TYR A 279 37.26 -11.47 2.61
CA TYR A 279 36.14 -11.82 1.74
C TYR A 279 36.70 -12.37 0.43
N GLU A 280 36.35 -13.61 0.09
CA GLU A 280 36.81 -14.27 -1.13
C GLU A 280 35.66 -14.44 -2.13
N GLU A 281 35.87 -13.97 -3.36
CA GLU A 281 34.95 -14.20 -4.48
C GLU A 281 35.71 -14.53 -5.77
N SER A 282 34.99 -14.93 -6.82
CA SER A 282 35.59 -15.36 -8.08
C SER A 282 34.91 -14.76 -9.32
N ILE A 283 35.72 -14.17 -10.19
CA ILE A 283 35.31 -13.65 -11.50
C ILE A 283 35.99 -14.48 -12.62
N TYR A 284 35.39 -14.54 -13.80
CA TYR A 284 35.80 -15.41 -14.89
C TYR A 284 35.88 -14.59 -16.19
N VAL A 285 37.05 -14.50 -16.82
CA VAL A 285 37.24 -13.77 -18.09
C VAL A 285 37.40 -14.78 -19.23
N ARG A 286 36.50 -14.72 -20.23
CA ARG A 286 36.48 -15.68 -21.35
C ARG A 286 37.53 -15.35 -22.41
N VAL A 287 38.40 -16.32 -22.70
CA VAL A 287 39.44 -16.20 -23.74
C VAL A 287 39.04 -17.04 -24.95
N ARG A 288 38.80 -16.38 -26.09
CA ARG A 288 38.31 -17.01 -27.34
C ARG A 288 39.43 -17.15 -28.37
N ASN A 289 39.51 -18.31 -29.03
CA ASN A 289 40.37 -18.53 -30.20
C ASN A 289 39.55 -18.43 -31.50
N GLU A 290 39.67 -17.32 -32.21
CA GLU A 290 39.03 -17.13 -33.52
C GLU A 290 39.69 -17.92 -34.65
N GLY A 291 40.87 -18.51 -34.43
CA GLY A 291 41.59 -19.31 -35.43
C GLY A 291 41.08 -20.75 -35.56
N ASP A 292 41.61 -21.49 -36.54
CA ASP A 292 41.42 -22.95 -36.65
C ASP A 292 42.59 -23.74 -36.06
N GLU A 293 43.76 -23.10 -35.91
CA GLU A 293 44.93 -23.68 -35.27
C GLU A 293 44.88 -23.44 -33.75
N LYS A 294 45.51 -24.33 -32.96
CA LYS A 294 45.51 -24.26 -31.50
C LYS A 294 46.21 -22.98 -31.00
N MET A 295 45.63 -22.33 -30.01
CA MET A 295 46.17 -21.13 -29.38
C MET A 295 46.74 -21.47 -28.00
N GLU A 296 48.03 -21.21 -27.80
CA GLU A 296 48.64 -21.17 -26.47
C GLU A 296 48.57 -19.74 -25.93
N PHE A 297 48.06 -19.55 -24.72
CA PHE A 297 48.08 -18.25 -24.05
C PHE A 297 48.59 -18.35 -22.62
N SER A 298 49.04 -17.21 -22.08
CA SER A 298 49.30 -17.02 -20.67
C SER A 298 48.48 -15.84 -20.14
N SER A 299 48.00 -15.94 -18.91
CA SER A 299 47.23 -14.89 -18.25
C SER A 299 48.02 -14.22 -17.13
N LYS A 300 47.90 -12.89 -17.02
CA LYS A 300 48.63 -12.10 -16.03
C LYS A 300 47.85 -10.86 -15.62
N ILE A 301 47.75 -10.60 -14.33
CA ILE A 301 47.31 -9.30 -13.80
C ILE A 301 48.41 -8.26 -14.02
N ILE A 302 48.05 -7.13 -14.62
CA ILE A 302 48.94 -5.97 -14.79
C ILE A 302 48.56 -4.80 -13.87
N GLU A 303 47.28 -4.70 -13.49
CA GLU A 303 46.70 -3.81 -12.47
C GLU A 303 45.64 -4.64 -11.72
N PRO A 304 45.46 -4.52 -10.39
CA PRO A 304 45.37 -3.25 -9.69
C PRO A 304 46.69 -2.73 -9.12
N ARG A 305 46.69 -1.42 -8.80
CA ARG A 305 47.69 -0.77 -7.94
C ARG A 305 47.09 -0.19 -6.66
N GLU A 306 45.85 -0.56 -6.35
CA GLU A 306 45.14 -0.11 -5.16
C GLU A 306 45.58 -0.92 -3.94
N ILE A 307 45.89 -0.22 -2.85
CA ILE A 307 46.75 -0.72 -1.77
C ILE A 307 46.01 -1.70 -0.85
N ASP A 308 44.69 -1.61 -0.80
CA ASP A 308 43.85 -2.30 0.19
C ASP A 308 43.23 -3.62 -0.33
N MET A 309 43.70 -4.15 -1.48
CA MET A 309 43.25 -5.44 -2.01
C MET A 309 44.39 -6.40 -2.34
N LYS A 310 44.09 -7.69 -2.29
CA LYS A 310 45.03 -8.78 -2.52
C LYS A 310 44.40 -9.80 -3.47
N VAL A 311 44.62 -9.64 -4.77
CA VAL A 311 44.19 -10.67 -5.73
C VAL A 311 45.10 -11.89 -5.54
N ILE A 312 44.53 -13.00 -5.04
CA ILE A 312 45.33 -14.14 -4.53
C ILE A 312 45.85 -15.03 -5.65
N SER A 313 45.04 -15.29 -6.68
CA SER A 313 45.50 -16.10 -7.81
C SER A 313 44.80 -15.77 -9.11
N VAL A 314 45.61 -15.74 -10.16
CA VAL A 314 45.23 -15.95 -11.56
C VAL A 314 46.09 -17.11 -12.07
N TYR A 315 45.52 -17.95 -12.92
CA TYR A 315 46.18 -19.17 -13.39
C TYR A 315 47.30 -18.84 -14.39
N SER A 316 48.48 -18.50 -13.86
CA SER A 316 49.67 -18.08 -14.63
C SER A 316 50.40 -19.24 -15.32
N GLY A 317 49.67 -20.31 -15.65
CA GLY A 317 50.16 -21.40 -16.49
C GLY A 317 50.07 -21.03 -17.98
N LEU A 318 50.64 -21.88 -18.82
CA LEU A 318 50.32 -21.91 -20.24
C LEU A 318 48.98 -22.66 -20.39
N VAL A 319 48.02 -22.07 -21.10
CA VAL A 319 46.69 -22.62 -21.35
C VAL A 319 46.54 -22.85 -22.85
N GLU A 320 46.07 -24.04 -23.24
CA GLU A 320 45.93 -24.44 -24.64
C GLU A 320 44.46 -24.46 -25.06
N VAL A 321 44.05 -23.59 -25.97
CA VAL A 321 42.67 -23.50 -26.50
C VAL A 321 42.63 -24.02 -27.94
N ASP A 322 41.77 -24.99 -28.21
CA ASP A 322 41.59 -25.54 -29.57
C ASP A 322 41.04 -24.50 -30.56
N GLY A 323 41.14 -24.81 -31.87
CA GLY A 323 40.62 -23.95 -32.93
C GLY A 323 39.10 -23.76 -32.83
N LYS A 324 38.63 -22.51 -32.87
CA LYS A 324 37.23 -22.10 -32.71
C LYS A 324 36.61 -22.44 -31.33
N ALA A 325 37.44 -22.62 -30.30
CA ALA A 325 37.02 -22.85 -28.93
C ALA A 325 37.32 -21.64 -28.01
N ASP A 326 36.84 -21.72 -26.77
CA ASP A 326 37.01 -20.73 -25.71
C ASP A 326 37.27 -21.41 -24.35
N GLU A 327 37.96 -20.70 -23.45
CA GLU A 327 38.33 -21.16 -22.11
C GLU A 327 38.22 -20.00 -21.10
N ASP A 328 37.67 -20.24 -19.91
CA ASP A 328 37.39 -19.20 -18.91
C ASP A 328 38.52 -19.06 -17.87
N VAL A 329 39.22 -17.92 -17.88
CA VAL A 329 40.27 -17.62 -16.90
C VAL A 329 39.64 -17.23 -15.57
N LYS A 330 39.66 -18.16 -14.61
CA LYS A 330 39.25 -17.88 -13.22
C LYS A 330 40.25 -16.95 -12.52
N ILE A 331 39.73 -15.91 -11.88
CA ILE A 331 40.44 -14.95 -11.04
C ILE A 331 39.85 -15.03 -9.63
N GLN A 332 40.68 -15.31 -8.62
CA GLN A 332 40.25 -15.32 -7.21
C GLN A 332 40.62 -13.99 -6.55
N ILE A 333 39.60 -13.22 -6.22
CA ILE A 333 39.68 -11.89 -5.63
C ILE A 333 39.49 -12.03 -4.12
N THR A 334 40.41 -11.45 -3.36
CA THR A 334 40.34 -11.46 -1.89
C THR A 334 40.46 -10.05 -1.34
N VAL A 335 39.40 -9.64 -0.65
CA VAL A 335 39.22 -8.30 -0.10
C VAL A 335 39.31 -8.37 1.42
N PRO A 336 40.29 -7.74 2.07
CA PRO A 336 40.35 -7.70 3.53
C PRO A 336 39.21 -6.85 4.10
N TYR A 337 38.76 -7.15 5.31
CA TYR A 337 37.65 -6.45 5.98
C TYR A 337 37.84 -4.93 6.16
N TYR A 338 39.04 -4.39 5.94
CA TYR A 338 39.33 -2.97 6.06
C TYR A 338 39.34 -2.21 4.72
N ALA A 339 39.17 -2.89 3.60
CA ALA A 339 39.13 -2.27 2.27
C ALA A 339 37.99 -1.23 2.16
N SER A 340 38.28 -0.14 1.45
CA SER A 340 37.34 0.95 1.19
C SER A 340 36.07 0.49 0.46
N GLU A 341 34.95 1.16 0.72
CA GLU A 341 33.81 1.08 -0.18
C GLU A 341 34.08 1.86 -1.47
N GLY A 342 33.68 1.31 -2.61
CA GLY A 342 33.80 1.95 -3.91
C GLY A 342 33.79 0.96 -5.07
N THR A 343 33.88 1.50 -6.29
CA THR A 343 34.25 0.71 -7.47
C THR A 343 35.75 0.82 -7.66
N HIS A 344 36.41 -0.32 -7.74
CA HIS A 344 37.84 -0.51 -7.81
C HIS A 344 38.21 -1.18 -9.13
N HIS A 345 39.38 -0.87 -9.69
CA HIS A 345 39.70 -1.23 -11.07
C HIS A 345 41.00 -2.04 -11.19
N GLY A 346 40.87 -3.22 -11.81
CA GLY A 346 41.98 -4.06 -12.26
C GLY A 346 41.99 -4.21 -13.77
N LYS A 347 43.08 -4.79 -14.29
CA LYS A 347 43.25 -5.15 -15.71
C LYS A 347 43.89 -6.53 -15.81
N LEU A 348 43.16 -7.48 -16.38
CA LEU A 348 43.74 -8.76 -16.82
C LEU A 348 44.41 -8.54 -18.17
N GLN A 349 45.58 -9.15 -18.37
CA GLN A 349 46.25 -9.24 -19.65
C GLN A 349 46.34 -10.70 -20.10
N ILE A 350 45.98 -10.93 -21.35
CA ILE A 350 46.15 -12.21 -22.05
C ILE A 350 47.23 -12.04 -23.10
N GLU A 351 48.27 -12.87 -23.06
CA GLU A 351 49.36 -12.87 -24.04
C GLU A 351 49.41 -14.24 -24.73
N ALA A 352 48.99 -14.28 -26.00
CA ALA A 352 48.86 -15.47 -26.84
C ALA A 352 49.94 -15.55 -27.94
N GLY A 353 51.11 -14.98 -27.65
CA GLY A 353 52.27 -14.97 -28.55
C GLY A 353 51.95 -14.37 -29.93
N ALA A 354 51.97 -15.21 -30.97
CA ALA A 354 51.71 -14.79 -32.34
C ALA A 354 50.21 -14.62 -32.67
N ALA A 355 49.30 -15.12 -31.82
CA ALA A 355 47.85 -15.03 -32.01
C ALA A 355 47.27 -13.68 -31.56
N GLY A 356 47.98 -12.94 -30.69
CA GLY A 356 47.57 -11.62 -30.21
C GLY A 356 47.93 -11.38 -28.74
N ARG A 357 47.57 -10.19 -28.26
CA ARG A 357 47.68 -9.78 -26.86
C ARG A 357 46.63 -8.73 -26.59
N GLU A 358 45.75 -9.00 -25.63
CA GLU A 358 44.63 -8.12 -25.27
C GLU A 358 44.55 -7.91 -23.75
N THR A 359 43.69 -6.98 -23.33
CA THR A 359 43.40 -6.68 -21.93
C THR A 359 41.91 -6.51 -21.69
N ALA A 360 41.41 -7.09 -20.60
CA ALA A 360 40.06 -6.86 -20.09
C ALA A 360 40.12 -6.02 -18.82
N ASP A 361 39.23 -5.04 -18.69
CA ASP A 361 39.06 -4.26 -17.48
C ASP A 361 38.12 -4.99 -16.51
N ILE A 362 38.49 -4.97 -15.23
CA ILE A 362 37.76 -5.66 -14.16
C ILE A 362 37.31 -4.62 -13.15
N ALA A 363 36.00 -4.51 -12.94
CA ALA A 363 35.40 -3.65 -11.93
C ALA A 363 35.04 -4.48 -10.68
N ILE A 364 35.59 -4.11 -9.53
CA ILE A 364 35.31 -4.74 -8.24
C ILE A 364 34.57 -3.71 -7.38
N LYS A 365 33.29 -3.95 -7.12
CA LYS A 365 32.41 -3.03 -6.42
C LYS A 365 32.19 -3.50 -4.99
N ILE A 366 32.90 -2.89 -4.05
CA ILE A 366 32.75 -3.16 -2.62
C ILE A 366 31.55 -2.34 -2.10
N LEU A 367 30.67 -3.00 -1.35
CA LEU A 367 29.56 -2.39 -0.64
C LEU A 367 29.67 -2.65 0.87
N TRP A 368 29.69 -1.58 1.66
CA TRP A 368 29.66 -1.66 3.12
C TRP A 368 28.21 -1.68 3.61
N PRO A 369 27.82 -2.65 4.46
CA PRO A 369 26.49 -2.72 5.04
C PRO A 369 26.25 -1.56 6.01
N VAL A 370 24.98 -1.18 6.14
CA VAL A 370 24.50 -0.23 7.15
C VAL A 370 23.34 -0.88 7.87
N GLY A 371 23.34 -0.81 9.20
CA GLY A 371 22.31 -1.45 10.01
C GLY A 371 22.43 -1.05 11.46
N PHE A 372 21.30 -1.11 12.15
CA PHE A 372 21.23 -0.87 13.59
C PHE A 372 20.41 -1.95 14.26
N ASP A 373 20.61 -2.12 15.56
CA ASP A 373 19.69 -2.85 16.42
C ASP A 373 19.01 -1.96 17.46
N ILE A 374 17.90 -2.47 18.01
CA ILE A 374 16.97 -1.72 18.85
C ILE A 374 16.88 -2.42 20.21
N SER A 375 17.30 -1.72 21.27
CA SER A 375 17.16 -2.20 22.65
C SER A 375 16.55 -1.14 23.56
N SER A 376 16.10 -1.55 24.74
CA SER A 376 15.70 -0.66 25.83
C SER A 376 15.80 -1.43 27.15
N ASP A 377 16.18 -0.72 28.22
CA ASP A 377 16.31 -1.27 29.58
C ASP A 377 14.99 -1.24 30.37
N SER A 378 13.87 -0.90 29.72
CA SER A 378 12.56 -0.71 30.35
C SER A 378 11.62 -1.90 30.12
N ASP A 379 10.90 -2.28 31.18
CA ASP A 379 9.90 -3.36 31.22
C ASP A 379 8.78 -3.25 30.17
N TYR A 380 8.60 -2.06 29.57
CA TYR A 380 7.64 -1.83 28.48
C TYR A 380 8.14 -2.28 27.09
N PHE A 381 9.40 -2.74 26.97
CA PHE A 381 9.98 -3.20 25.71
C PHE A 381 10.03 -4.73 25.59
N TRP A 382 9.58 -5.26 24.45
CA TRP A 382 9.81 -6.66 24.09
C TRP A 382 10.88 -6.77 23.00
N PRO A 383 12.03 -7.45 23.23
CA PRO A 383 13.15 -7.45 22.29
C PRO A 383 13.03 -8.51 21.18
N ALA A 384 12.28 -9.60 21.39
CA ALA A 384 12.17 -10.69 20.42
C ALA A 384 11.34 -10.30 19.17
N GLU A 385 10.35 -9.42 19.36
CA GLU A 385 9.63 -8.70 18.33
C GLU A 385 9.55 -7.25 18.84
N PRO A 386 10.34 -6.28 18.32
CA PRO A 386 10.44 -4.95 18.88
C PRO A 386 9.08 -4.29 19.11
N ALA A 387 8.69 -4.19 20.38
CA ALA A 387 7.39 -3.71 20.77
C ALA A 387 7.48 -2.80 22.01
N ILE A 388 6.68 -1.72 22.02
CA ILE A 388 6.45 -0.87 23.19
C ILE A 388 5.00 -1.04 23.60
N ASP A 389 4.75 -1.43 24.86
CA ASP A 389 3.41 -1.35 25.45
C ASP A 389 3.38 -0.26 26.52
N PHE A 390 2.75 0.88 26.21
CA PHE A 390 2.58 1.97 27.18
C PHE A 390 1.52 1.67 28.24
N GLY A 391 0.75 0.59 28.12
CA GLY A 391 -0.30 0.20 29.06
C GLY A 391 -1.50 1.17 29.08
N PRO A 392 -2.26 1.22 30.19
CA PRO A 392 -3.40 2.13 30.34
C PRO A 392 -2.96 3.59 30.49
N LEU A 393 -3.55 4.47 29.68
CA LEU A 393 -3.42 5.92 29.73
C LEU A 393 -4.73 6.52 30.26
N GLU A 394 -4.69 6.98 31.51
CA GLU A 394 -5.84 7.49 32.26
C GLU A 394 -6.21 8.94 31.88
N LEU A 395 -7.50 9.29 31.92
CA LEU A 395 -7.97 10.66 31.72
C LEU A 395 -7.85 11.49 33.00
N LYS A 396 -7.03 12.53 32.96
CA LYS A 396 -6.76 13.47 34.06
C LYS A 396 -7.24 14.89 33.70
N GLU A 397 -7.16 15.82 34.64
CA GLU A 397 -7.69 17.19 34.49
C GLU A 397 -7.18 17.94 33.25
N GLN A 398 -5.93 17.66 32.83
CA GLN A 398 -5.27 18.30 31.69
C GLN A 398 -5.35 17.46 30.39
N GLY A 399 -6.17 16.41 30.37
CA GLY A 399 -6.27 15.43 29.28
C GLY A 399 -5.74 14.05 29.66
N TYR A 400 -5.57 13.19 28.67
CA TYR A 400 -5.04 11.84 28.88
C TYR A 400 -3.57 11.86 29.33
N GLU A 401 -3.17 10.82 30.07
CA GLU A 401 -1.76 10.60 30.39
C GLU A 401 -0.88 10.59 29.15
N LYS A 402 0.28 11.22 29.30
CA LYS A 402 1.38 11.17 28.34
C LYS A 402 2.47 10.28 28.91
N ARG A 403 3.03 9.41 28.09
CA ARG A 403 4.16 8.55 28.47
C ARG A 403 5.26 8.66 27.42
N GLU A 404 6.51 8.53 27.85
CA GLU A 404 7.67 8.55 26.97
C GLU A 404 8.61 7.38 27.27
N MET A 405 9.23 6.86 26.22
CA MET A 405 9.99 5.62 26.21
C MET A 405 11.30 5.83 25.45
N ASN A 406 12.43 5.52 26.09
CA ASN A 406 13.73 5.60 25.42
C ASN A 406 14.07 4.28 24.76
N LEU A 407 14.39 4.33 23.46
CA LEU A 407 14.99 3.22 22.71
C LEU A 407 16.45 3.55 22.42
N THR A 408 17.34 2.63 22.77
CA THR A 408 18.76 2.67 22.43
C THR A 408 18.94 2.06 21.05
N ILE A 409 19.43 2.84 20.10
CA ILE A 409 19.68 2.44 18.71
C ILE A 409 21.19 2.33 18.52
N THR A 410 21.68 1.13 18.20
CA THR A 410 23.13 0.84 18.12
C THR A 410 23.50 0.41 16.71
N GLU A 411 24.51 1.04 16.10
CA GLU A 411 25.04 0.61 14.80
C GLU A 411 25.85 -0.69 14.98
N ILE A 412 25.59 -1.70 14.13
CA ILE A 412 26.06 -3.08 14.37
C ILE A 412 27.21 -3.54 13.46
N TYR A 413 27.47 -2.88 12.34
CA TYR A 413 28.41 -3.35 11.33
C TYR A 413 29.79 -2.69 11.37
N LEU A 414 29.97 -1.57 12.08
CA LEU A 414 31.26 -0.89 12.30
C LEU A 414 31.95 -0.31 11.04
N TYR A 415 31.24 -0.25 9.90
CA TYR A 415 31.72 0.38 8.66
C TYR A 415 31.20 1.80 8.47
N LYS A 416 29.89 2.00 8.63
CA LYS A 416 29.18 3.20 8.22
C LYS A 416 28.28 3.75 9.33
N PRO A 417 28.10 5.08 9.39
CA PRO A 417 27.13 5.67 10.29
C PRO A 417 25.70 5.50 9.77
N VAL A 418 24.72 5.38 10.67
CA VAL A 418 23.29 5.37 10.32
C VAL A 418 22.80 6.82 10.24
N GLN A 419 22.28 7.23 9.07
CA GLN A 419 21.86 8.62 8.84
C GLN A 419 20.35 8.80 8.78
N ASN A 420 19.87 9.97 9.20
CA ASN A 420 18.48 10.43 9.02
C ASN A 420 17.39 9.51 9.62
N LEU A 421 17.71 8.77 10.68
CA LEU A 421 16.78 7.89 11.41
C LEU A 421 15.45 8.62 11.72
N ARG A 422 14.29 8.02 11.39
CA ARG A 422 12.94 8.58 11.58
C ARG A 422 11.92 7.48 11.91
N LEU A 423 10.99 7.81 12.81
CA LEU A 423 9.83 6.97 13.12
C LEU A 423 8.62 7.36 12.24
N PHE A 424 7.94 6.37 11.64
CA PHE A 424 6.73 6.59 10.85
C PHE A 424 5.57 5.72 11.38
N PRO A 425 4.76 6.23 12.33
CA PRO A 425 3.62 5.51 12.88
C PRO A 425 2.47 5.37 11.86
N LYS A 426 1.89 4.16 11.79
CA LYS A 426 0.71 3.79 11.00
C LYS A 426 -0.39 3.27 11.94
N GLY A 427 -1.62 3.67 11.69
CA GLY A 427 -2.80 3.32 12.49
C GLY A 427 -3.65 4.53 12.84
N GLU A 428 -4.75 4.29 13.55
CA GLU A 428 -5.73 5.30 13.96
C GLU A 428 -5.06 6.39 14.83
N TYR A 429 -5.12 7.66 14.42
CA TYR A 429 -4.43 8.81 15.06
C TYR A 429 -2.89 8.70 15.23
N GLY A 430 -2.23 7.66 14.71
CA GLY A 430 -0.81 7.38 15.02
C GLY A 430 0.15 8.54 14.74
N LYS A 431 -0.05 9.27 13.64
CA LYS A 431 0.75 10.47 13.28
C LYS A 431 0.48 11.73 14.12
N LEU A 432 -0.52 11.71 14.98
CA LEU A 432 -0.87 12.80 15.89
C LEU A 432 -0.42 12.49 17.31
N TRP A 433 -0.66 11.25 17.76
CA TRP A 433 -0.39 10.83 19.13
C TRP A 433 1.03 10.28 19.33
N ILE A 434 1.63 9.57 18.37
CA ILE A 434 3.01 9.06 18.48
C ILE A 434 3.99 10.05 17.87
N LYS A 435 5.05 10.39 18.60
CA LYS A 435 6.10 11.34 18.20
C LYS A 435 7.48 10.80 18.57
N ASP A 436 8.47 11.00 17.71
CA ASP A 436 9.88 10.78 18.04
C ASP A 436 10.58 12.10 18.37
N GLU A 437 11.24 12.16 19.54
CA GLU A 437 12.21 13.19 19.89
C GLU A 437 13.62 12.60 19.86
N LYS A 438 14.55 13.34 19.25
CA LYS A 438 15.96 12.96 19.15
C LYS A 438 16.84 14.19 18.96
N ASN A 439 18.05 14.16 19.50
CA ASN A 439 19.02 15.26 19.44
C ASN A 439 20.16 15.03 18.43
N PHE A 440 20.03 14.01 17.56
CA PHE A 440 21.06 13.61 16.59
C PHE A 440 20.49 13.38 15.18
N SER A 441 21.34 13.68 14.18
CA SER A 441 21.12 13.38 12.76
C SER A 441 21.77 12.06 12.31
N VAL A 442 22.79 11.61 13.05
CA VAL A 442 23.71 10.52 12.67
C VAL A 442 24.08 9.68 13.90
N ILE A 443 24.16 8.35 13.73
CA ILE A 443 24.76 7.40 14.68
C ILE A 443 26.11 6.95 14.09
N PRO A 444 27.27 7.22 14.71
CA PRO A 444 28.57 6.74 14.22
C PRO A 444 28.67 5.20 14.19
N PRO A 445 29.65 4.62 13.44
CA PRO A 445 29.81 3.16 13.39
C PRO A 445 30.18 2.58 14.76
N GLY A 446 29.48 1.52 15.19
CA GLY A 446 29.61 0.91 16.52
C GLY A 446 29.09 1.73 17.71
N ASP A 447 28.50 2.90 17.46
CA ASP A 447 28.04 3.83 18.48
C ASP A 447 26.56 3.58 18.81
N SER A 448 26.13 3.88 20.03
CA SER A 448 24.71 3.86 20.44
C SER A 448 24.16 5.28 20.60
N ARG A 449 22.90 5.51 20.19
CA ARG A 449 22.17 6.77 20.40
C ARG A 449 20.72 6.51 20.79
N ASN A 450 20.20 7.33 21.71
CA ASN A 450 18.86 7.13 22.28
C ASN A 450 17.83 8.00 21.56
N ILE A 451 16.72 7.41 21.11
CA ILE A 451 15.53 8.13 20.65
C ILE A 451 14.43 8.03 21.72
N THR A 452 13.68 9.10 21.92
CA THR A 452 12.55 9.13 22.86
C THR A 452 11.25 9.06 22.07
N VAL A 453 10.55 7.93 22.17
CA VAL A 453 9.20 7.75 21.60
C VAL A 453 8.18 8.20 22.63
N LYS A 454 7.30 9.14 22.24
CA LYS A 454 6.27 9.71 23.12
C LYS A 454 4.88 9.38 22.61
N ILE A 455 3.96 9.15 23.53
CA ILE A 455 2.53 9.02 23.25
C ILE A 455 1.75 10.15 23.93
N GLU A 456 0.95 10.88 23.14
CA GLU A 456 0.10 11.99 23.58
C GLU A 456 -1.32 11.85 22.99
N PRO A 457 -2.23 11.10 23.64
CA PRO A 457 -3.60 10.94 23.17
C PRO A 457 -4.41 12.24 23.26
N GLY A 458 -5.17 12.55 22.21
CA GLY A 458 -6.11 13.67 22.20
C GLY A 458 -7.46 13.34 22.85
N LEU A 459 -8.29 14.35 23.08
CA LEU A 459 -9.63 14.18 23.70
C LEU A 459 -10.65 13.50 22.77
N GLU A 460 -10.30 13.33 21.49
CA GLU A 460 -11.03 12.51 20.51
C GLU A 460 -10.84 10.99 20.71
N ALA A 461 -9.98 10.56 21.64
CA ALA A 461 -9.70 9.16 21.89
C ALA A 461 -10.91 8.39 22.43
N VAL A 462 -11.23 7.25 21.81
CA VAL A 462 -12.34 6.38 22.22
C VAL A 462 -11.82 5.33 23.21
N PRO A 463 -12.55 4.99 24.29
CA PRO A 463 -12.14 3.94 25.23
C PRO A 463 -12.00 2.54 24.61
N LYS A 464 -10.77 2.15 24.27
CA LYS A 464 -10.37 0.84 23.74
C LYS A 464 -8.85 0.66 23.81
N ASP A 465 -8.39 -0.53 23.46
CA ASP A 465 -6.99 -0.81 23.15
C ASP A 465 -6.65 -0.29 21.74
N TYR A 466 -5.47 0.33 21.61
CA TYR A 466 -4.91 0.82 20.36
C TYR A 466 -3.60 0.10 20.04
N THR A 467 -3.31 -0.06 18.76
CA THR A 467 -2.05 -0.63 18.26
C THR A 467 -1.63 0.07 16.98
N TRP A 468 -0.33 0.35 16.85
CA TRP A 468 0.27 1.06 15.74
C TRP A 468 1.51 0.33 15.22
N ASP A 469 1.58 0.12 13.91
CA ASP A 469 2.79 -0.33 13.23
C ASP A 469 3.69 0.89 12.98
N CYS A 470 4.84 0.98 13.64
CA CYS A 470 5.77 2.09 13.48
C CYS A 470 7.01 1.64 12.68
N ASP A 471 7.20 2.19 11.49
CA ASP A 471 8.41 1.96 10.69
C ASP A 471 9.54 2.86 11.21
N LEU A 472 10.56 2.30 11.84
CA LEU A 472 11.81 3.01 12.15
C LEU A 472 12.80 2.81 10.98
N SER A 473 13.05 3.87 10.21
CA SER A 473 13.84 3.82 8.97
C SER A 473 14.98 4.83 8.97
N ALA A 474 16.02 4.56 8.18
CA ALA A 474 17.18 5.43 7.98
C ALA A 474 17.47 5.61 6.47
N SER A 475 18.40 6.50 6.10
CA SER A 475 18.71 6.76 4.69
C SER A 475 19.27 5.55 3.95
N GLU A 476 20.06 4.71 4.61
CA GLU A 476 20.75 3.56 4.02
C GLU A 476 20.24 2.19 4.52
N VAL A 477 19.15 2.14 5.30
CA VAL A 477 18.68 0.92 6.00
C VAL A 477 17.19 0.70 5.76
N GLU A 478 16.79 -0.54 5.46
CA GLU A 478 15.38 -0.94 5.41
C GLU A 478 14.67 -0.69 6.74
N ALA A 479 13.38 -0.36 6.68
CA ALA A 479 12.60 0.00 7.86
C ALA A 479 12.41 -1.17 8.83
N LYS A 480 13.02 -1.09 10.02
CA LYS A 480 12.69 -2.00 11.13
C LYS A 480 11.32 -1.63 11.69
N LYS A 481 10.44 -2.62 11.83
CA LYS A 481 9.12 -2.43 12.45
C LYS A 481 9.23 -2.39 13.97
N ILE A 482 8.45 -1.52 14.59
CA ILE A 482 8.21 -1.46 16.02
C ILE A 482 6.69 -1.46 16.23
N ALA A 483 6.15 -2.43 16.97
CA ALA A 483 4.74 -2.39 17.37
C ALA A 483 4.59 -1.46 18.59
N VAL A 484 3.67 -0.51 18.54
CA VAL A 484 3.36 0.35 19.70
C VAL A 484 1.93 0.09 20.13
N LYS A 485 1.71 -0.08 21.45
CA LYS A 485 0.41 -0.32 22.06
C LYS A 485 0.14 0.67 23.19
N ALA A 486 -1.13 1.00 23.38
CA ALA A 486 -1.63 1.72 24.55
C ALA A 486 -3.13 1.51 24.69
N LYS A 487 -3.64 1.64 25.90
CA LYS A 487 -5.06 1.49 26.22
C LYS A 487 -5.65 2.80 26.72
N ILE A 488 -6.72 3.28 26.10
CA ILE A 488 -7.34 4.55 26.46
C ILE A 488 -8.40 4.34 27.55
N VAL A 489 -8.21 5.00 28.70
CA VAL A 489 -9.07 4.88 29.88
C VAL A 489 -9.73 6.22 30.21
N PRO A 490 -11.06 6.39 30.05
CA PRO A 490 -11.79 7.67 30.15
C PRO A 490 -11.98 8.18 31.59
N MET A 491 -11.17 7.73 32.55
CA MET A 491 -11.21 8.16 33.95
C MET A 491 -9.84 8.02 34.61
N ASN A 492 -9.67 8.73 35.73
CA ASN A 492 -8.52 8.60 36.62
C ASN A 492 -8.80 7.43 37.59
N ILE A 493 -8.51 6.21 37.14
CA ILE A 493 -8.62 4.96 37.92
C ILE A 493 -7.80 5.09 39.20
N SER A 494 -6.55 5.55 39.08
CA SER A 494 -5.62 5.68 40.21
C SER A 494 -6.20 6.55 41.33
N MET A 495 -6.78 7.70 40.98
CA MET A 495 -7.45 8.59 41.95
C MET A 495 -8.71 7.96 42.56
N MET A 496 -9.57 7.32 41.78
CA MET A 496 -10.79 6.68 42.30
C MET A 496 -10.48 5.53 43.27
N VAL A 497 -9.42 4.76 42.99
CA VAL A 497 -8.94 3.70 43.89
C VAL A 497 -8.45 4.28 45.22
N ASP A 498 -7.76 5.43 45.21
CA ASP A 498 -7.35 6.14 46.42
C ASP A 498 -8.53 6.79 47.17
N GLU A 499 -9.52 7.33 46.45
CA GLU A 499 -10.79 7.82 47.01
C GLU A 499 -11.55 6.71 47.74
N PHE A 500 -11.77 5.54 47.11
CA PHE A 500 -12.36 4.36 47.77
C PHE A 500 -11.56 3.94 49.01
N ARG A 501 -10.22 3.92 48.91
CA ARG A 501 -9.36 3.55 50.04
C ARG A 501 -9.47 4.54 51.21
N SER A 502 -9.69 5.82 50.93
CA SER A 502 -9.83 6.86 51.96
C SER A 502 -11.04 6.64 52.88
N PHE A 503 -12.12 6.04 52.39
CA PHE A 503 -13.29 5.75 53.22
C PHE A 503 -13.01 4.75 54.35
N ARG A 504 -11.93 3.96 54.32
CA ARG A 504 -11.55 3.06 55.44
C ARG A 504 -11.19 3.78 56.75
N ILE A 505 -10.99 5.10 56.73
CA ILE A 505 -10.79 5.91 57.96
C ILE A 505 -11.99 6.82 58.29
N SER A 506 -13.12 6.65 57.58
CA SER A 506 -14.32 7.48 57.75
C SER A 506 -15.20 7.07 58.95
N PRO A 507 -15.95 8.00 59.56
CA PRO A 507 -17.04 7.69 60.50
C PRO A 507 -18.00 6.59 60.02
N LEU A 508 -18.37 6.59 58.72
CA LEU A 508 -19.18 5.53 58.11
C LEU A 508 -18.55 4.14 58.29
N TYR A 509 -17.29 3.99 57.92
CA TYR A 509 -16.58 2.72 58.02
C TYR A 509 -16.35 2.29 59.48
N ILE A 510 -16.14 3.24 60.40
CA ILE A 510 -15.98 2.95 61.83
C ILE A 510 -17.28 2.37 62.43
N ARG A 511 -18.46 2.83 61.98
CA ARG A 511 -19.77 2.33 62.44
C ARG A 511 -20.22 1.07 61.71
N TYR A 512 -20.02 1.00 60.39
CA TYR A 512 -20.53 -0.06 59.50
C TYR A 512 -19.43 -0.76 58.69
N PRO A 513 -18.34 -1.27 59.32
CA PRO A 513 -17.14 -1.73 58.60
C PRO A 513 -17.43 -2.87 57.63
N ALA A 514 -18.25 -3.84 58.03
CA ALA A 514 -18.47 -5.07 57.27
C ALA A 514 -19.17 -4.83 55.92
N SER A 515 -20.17 -3.95 55.87
CA SER A 515 -20.90 -3.63 54.63
C SER A 515 -20.17 -2.56 53.80
N THR A 516 -19.54 -1.57 54.47
CA THR A 516 -18.76 -0.53 53.80
C THR A 516 -17.51 -1.11 53.10
N GLU A 517 -16.85 -2.10 53.72
CA GLU A 517 -15.71 -2.81 53.10
C GLU A 517 -16.11 -3.58 51.83
N VAL A 518 -17.35 -4.07 51.71
CA VAL A 518 -17.84 -4.69 50.47
C VAL A 518 -17.86 -3.67 49.33
N ILE A 519 -18.36 -2.44 49.59
CA ILE A 519 -18.37 -1.36 48.59
C ILE A 519 -16.93 -0.98 48.19
N ILE A 520 -16.05 -0.77 49.17
CA ILE A 520 -14.66 -0.33 48.95
C ILE A 520 -13.85 -1.40 48.20
N SER A 521 -13.85 -2.65 48.67
CA SER A 521 -13.04 -3.73 48.08
C SER A 521 -13.48 -4.09 46.65
N ASN A 522 -14.78 -4.16 46.40
CA ASN A 522 -15.29 -4.44 45.05
C ASN A 522 -15.19 -3.21 44.14
N GLY A 523 -15.29 -1.99 44.66
CA GLY A 523 -15.02 -0.75 43.93
C GLY A 523 -13.57 -0.68 43.43
N MET A 524 -12.60 -0.98 44.30
CA MET A 524 -11.19 -1.11 43.93
C MET A 524 -10.97 -2.26 42.93
N GLY A 525 -11.49 -3.47 43.20
CA GLY A 525 -11.31 -4.64 42.33
C GLY A 525 -11.93 -4.48 40.93
N LEU A 526 -13.06 -3.79 40.81
CA LEU A 526 -13.66 -3.40 39.53
C LEU A 526 -12.72 -2.46 38.76
N LEU A 527 -12.21 -1.42 39.42
CA LEU A 527 -11.30 -0.44 38.83
C LEU A 527 -9.96 -1.07 38.37
N GLU A 528 -9.39 -1.97 39.16
CA GLU A 528 -8.19 -2.74 38.80
C GLU A 528 -8.45 -3.67 37.59
N LEU A 529 -9.59 -4.37 37.57
CA LEU A 529 -9.98 -5.24 36.46
C LEU A 529 -10.25 -4.45 35.16
N VAL A 530 -10.81 -3.25 35.27
CA VAL A 530 -10.98 -2.29 34.16
C VAL A 530 -9.64 -1.80 33.63
N GLY A 531 -8.63 -1.62 34.50
CA GLY A 531 -7.26 -1.37 34.10
C GLY A 531 -6.66 -2.51 33.26
N GLY A 532 -6.88 -3.77 33.66
CA GLY A 532 -6.24 -4.94 33.03
C GLY A 532 -6.95 -5.58 31.82
N SER A 533 -8.26 -5.43 31.64
CA SER A 533 -9.05 -6.24 30.68
C SER A 533 -9.50 -5.49 29.42
N GLU A 534 -9.81 -6.18 28.31
CA GLU A 534 -10.54 -5.56 27.19
C GLU A 534 -11.98 -5.23 27.62
N ILE A 535 -12.42 -3.99 27.44
CA ILE A 535 -13.71 -3.48 27.91
C ILE A 535 -14.56 -3.00 26.73
N LYS A 536 -15.82 -3.42 26.65
CA LYS A 536 -16.73 -3.02 25.57
C LYS A 536 -17.30 -1.62 25.80
N GLU A 537 -17.61 -0.91 24.72
CA GLU A 537 -18.16 0.46 24.72
C GLU A 537 -19.43 0.62 25.61
N VAL A 538 -20.25 -0.44 25.72
CA VAL A 538 -21.45 -0.46 26.57
C VAL A 538 -21.08 -0.44 28.06
N ASP A 539 -20.06 -1.18 28.46
CA ASP A 539 -19.60 -1.25 29.85
C ASP A 539 -18.86 0.03 30.23
N TRP A 540 -18.07 0.61 29.32
CA TRP A 540 -17.44 1.93 29.49
C TRP A 540 -18.42 3.08 29.76
N LYS A 541 -19.71 2.93 29.41
CA LYS A 541 -20.76 3.90 29.75
C LYS A 541 -21.33 3.68 31.16
N ARG A 542 -21.26 2.46 31.70
CA ARG A 542 -21.77 2.09 33.03
C ARG A 542 -20.71 2.27 34.12
N ILE A 543 -19.47 1.84 33.88
CA ILE A 543 -18.36 1.91 34.87
C ILE A 543 -18.18 3.30 35.52
N PRO A 544 -18.17 4.44 34.78
CA PRO A 544 -17.95 5.75 35.40
C PRO A 544 -19.16 6.22 36.21
N ILE A 545 -20.37 5.79 35.86
CA ILE A 545 -21.61 6.08 36.60
C ILE A 545 -21.65 5.24 37.87
N MET A 546 -21.28 3.96 37.77
CA MET A 546 -21.25 3.00 38.85
C MET A 546 -20.24 3.38 39.94
N THR A 547 -18.99 3.64 39.55
CA THR A 547 -17.90 3.99 40.49
C THR A 547 -18.14 5.34 41.15
N LYS A 548 -18.51 6.38 40.40
CA LYS A 548 -18.87 7.68 40.98
C LYS A 548 -20.15 7.64 41.81
N GLY A 549 -21.12 6.82 41.43
CA GLY A 549 -22.34 6.60 42.22
C GLY A 549 -22.04 5.97 43.57
N ALA A 550 -21.16 4.96 43.61
CA ALA A 550 -20.72 4.33 44.85
C ALA A 550 -19.89 5.27 45.73
N LEU A 551 -19.01 6.10 45.15
CA LEU A 551 -18.27 7.13 45.89
C LEU A 551 -19.19 8.24 46.43
N ALA A 552 -20.16 8.70 45.64
CA ALA A 552 -21.17 9.68 46.06
C ALA A 552 -22.08 9.12 47.17
N LEU A 553 -22.44 7.84 47.10
CA LEU A 553 -23.15 7.13 48.16
C LEU A 553 -22.32 7.08 49.45
N LEU A 554 -21.05 6.68 49.38
CA LEU A 554 -20.16 6.62 50.54
C LEU A 554 -19.97 8.00 51.19
N SER A 555 -19.82 9.07 50.40
CA SER A 555 -19.78 10.45 50.93
C SER A 555 -21.11 10.78 51.61
N SER A 556 -22.24 10.62 50.91
CA SER A 556 -23.56 11.01 51.43
C SER A 556 -23.94 10.27 52.71
N LEU A 557 -23.65 8.97 52.82
CA LEU A 557 -23.88 8.21 54.05
C LEU A 557 -22.93 8.61 55.18
N ASN A 558 -21.67 8.94 54.86
CA ASN A 558 -20.73 9.49 55.84
C ASN A 558 -21.15 10.87 56.35
N ASP A 559 -21.51 11.76 55.43
CA ASP A 559 -21.81 13.15 55.72
C ASP A 559 -23.15 13.26 56.47
N ALA A 560 -24.09 12.33 56.23
CA ALA A 560 -25.26 12.14 57.08
C ALA A 560 -24.89 11.82 58.54
N ILE A 561 -23.99 10.85 58.77
CA ILE A 561 -23.50 10.49 60.11
C ILE A 561 -22.80 11.68 60.79
N VAL A 562 -21.97 12.41 60.05
CA VAL A 562 -21.29 13.63 60.56
C VAL A 562 -22.31 14.70 60.95
N PHE A 563 -23.30 14.99 60.10
CA PHE A 563 -24.34 15.97 60.45
C PHE A 563 -25.24 15.53 61.61
N THR A 564 -25.47 14.22 61.80
CA THR A 564 -26.14 13.70 63.00
C THR A 564 -25.29 13.92 64.26
N ASP A 565 -23.98 13.66 64.21
CA ASP A 565 -23.07 13.91 65.33
C ASP A 565 -22.94 15.43 65.63
N GLU A 566 -23.03 16.29 64.62
CA GLU A 566 -23.14 17.75 64.74
C GLU A 566 -24.57 18.25 65.10
N LYS A 567 -25.51 17.37 65.43
CA LYS A 567 -26.95 17.66 65.68
C LYS A 567 -27.69 18.42 64.56
N THR A 568 -27.13 18.50 63.35
CA THR A 568 -27.73 19.23 62.21
C THR A 568 -28.65 18.31 61.40
N TYR A 569 -29.65 17.73 62.07
CA TYR A 569 -30.48 16.62 61.57
C TYR A 569 -31.15 16.87 60.21
N GLY A 570 -31.54 18.10 59.91
CA GLY A 570 -32.10 18.45 58.59
C GLY A 570 -31.12 18.19 57.43
N LYS A 571 -29.82 18.48 57.62
CA LYS A 571 -28.77 18.13 56.65
C LYS A 571 -28.46 16.65 56.64
N ALA A 572 -28.56 15.96 57.78
CA ALA A 572 -28.39 14.52 57.81
C ALA A 572 -29.44 13.83 56.92
N VAL A 573 -30.72 14.20 57.06
CA VAL A 573 -31.81 13.70 56.21
C VAL A 573 -31.64 14.10 54.74
N GLU A 574 -31.15 15.31 54.44
CA GLU A 574 -30.82 15.72 53.07
C GLU A 574 -29.75 14.81 52.43
N ASN A 575 -28.70 14.47 53.18
CA ASN A 575 -27.66 13.56 52.70
C ASN A 575 -28.13 12.10 52.61
N LEU A 576 -29.03 11.64 53.49
CA LEU A 576 -29.69 10.33 53.36
C LEU A 576 -30.57 10.25 52.10
N LEU A 577 -31.21 11.35 51.69
CA LEU A 577 -31.94 11.43 50.41
C LEU A 577 -31.00 11.34 49.20
N ILE A 578 -29.86 12.04 49.23
CA ILE A 578 -28.82 11.97 48.19
C ILE A 578 -28.21 10.55 48.12
N ALA A 579 -28.04 9.90 49.27
CA ALA A 579 -27.61 8.51 49.36
C ALA A 579 -28.59 7.56 48.65
N SER A 580 -29.91 7.63 48.91
CA SER A 580 -30.90 6.78 48.23
C SER A 580 -30.95 6.99 46.70
N VAL A 581 -30.72 8.22 46.23
CA VAL A 581 -30.58 8.51 44.77
C VAL A 581 -29.29 7.88 44.22
N SER A 582 -28.19 7.97 44.97
CA SER A 582 -26.91 7.37 44.59
C SER A 582 -26.97 5.84 44.53
N LEU A 583 -27.62 5.19 45.51
CA LEU A 583 -27.93 3.75 45.51
C LEU A 583 -28.73 3.35 44.27
N SER A 584 -29.77 4.11 43.92
CA SER A 584 -30.59 3.85 42.72
C SER A 584 -29.77 3.93 41.43
N SER A 585 -28.78 4.83 41.38
CA SER A 585 -27.84 4.96 40.25
C SER A 585 -26.81 3.83 40.20
N VAL A 586 -26.34 3.36 41.35
CA VAL A 586 -25.44 2.19 41.49
C VAL A 586 -26.15 0.93 40.98
N ASP A 587 -27.34 0.62 41.50
CA ASP A 587 -28.05 -0.60 41.14
C ASP A 587 -28.39 -0.66 39.64
N SER A 588 -28.92 0.44 39.09
CA SER A 588 -29.28 0.58 37.66
C SER A 588 -28.09 0.39 36.69
N ASN A 589 -26.85 0.47 37.18
CA ASN A 589 -25.63 0.30 36.39
C ASN A 589 -24.83 -0.96 36.77
N SER A 590 -25.35 -1.81 37.68
CA SER A 590 -24.68 -3.04 38.11
C SER A 590 -24.66 -4.15 37.04
N ASP A 591 -25.72 -4.24 36.23
CA ASP A 591 -25.76 -5.08 35.02
C ASP A 591 -24.66 -4.65 34.01
N MET A 592 -23.56 -5.40 33.90
CA MET A 592 -22.52 -5.18 32.88
C MET A 592 -22.40 -6.40 31.94
N TYR A 593 -21.97 -6.18 30.70
CA TYR A 593 -21.84 -7.23 29.70
C TYR A 593 -20.65 -8.15 29.99
N ASN A 594 -19.51 -7.59 30.42
CA ASN A 594 -18.43 -8.38 30.99
C ASN A 594 -18.88 -8.96 32.34
N ARG A 595 -18.89 -10.30 32.43
CA ARG A 595 -19.38 -11.04 33.61
C ARG A 595 -18.60 -10.73 34.88
N ASP A 596 -17.29 -10.53 34.80
CA ASP A 596 -16.47 -10.33 35.99
C ASP A 596 -16.58 -8.89 36.52
N LEU A 597 -16.76 -7.91 35.62
CA LEU A 597 -17.20 -6.56 36.00
C LEU A 597 -18.60 -6.59 36.64
N SER A 598 -19.55 -7.32 36.05
CA SER A 598 -20.91 -7.51 36.59
C SER A 598 -20.90 -8.16 37.98
N ASN A 599 -20.05 -9.17 38.22
CA ASN A 599 -19.88 -9.79 39.54
C ASN A 599 -19.46 -8.73 40.59
N TYR A 600 -18.42 -7.93 40.31
CA TYR A 600 -17.99 -6.84 41.19
C TYR A 600 -19.08 -5.77 41.35
N ALA A 601 -19.76 -5.39 40.27
CA ALA A 601 -20.77 -4.34 40.26
C ALA A 601 -22.02 -4.74 41.05
N HIS A 602 -22.50 -5.99 40.95
CA HIS A 602 -23.57 -6.48 41.83
C HIS A 602 -23.12 -6.59 43.29
N ALA A 603 -21.85 -6.94 43.57
CA ALA A 603 -21.33 -6.94 44.93
C ALA A 603 -21.28 -5.53 45.54
N ILE A 604 -20.91 -4.52 44.74
CA ILE A 604 -21.02 -3.09 45.12
C ILE A 604 -22.49 -2.73 45.39
N SER A 605 -23.43 -3.12 44.52
CA SER A 605 -24.87 -2.81 44.71
C SER A 605 -25.43 -3.45 45.99
N ALA A 606 -25.12 -4.73 46.25
CA ALA A 606 -25.54 -5.41 47.48
C ALA A 606 -24.90 -4.80 48.74
N GLY A 607 -23.61 -4.44 48.70
CA GLY A 607 -22.95 -3.73 49.79
C GLY A 607 -23.51 -2.32 50.03
N ALA A 608 -23.88 -1.64 48.95
CA ALA A 608 -24.52 -0.32 48.95
C ALA A 608 -25.92 -0.38 49.59
N ASP A 609 -26.75 -1.33 49.18
CA ASP A 609 -28.09 -1.56 49.73
C ASP A 609 -28.01 -1.90 51.23
N MET A 610 -27.19 -2.90 51.60
CA MET A 610 -26.98 -3.31 53.00
C MET A 610 -26.47 -2.17 53.90
N THR A 611 -25.54 -1.32 53.40
CA THR A 611 -25.03 -0.17 54.17
C THR A 611 -26.09 0.92 54.28
N THR A 612 -26.86 1.16 53.21
CA THR A 612 -27.93 2.17 53.20
C THR A 612 -29.07 1.76 54.13
N GLU A 613 -29.54 0.49 54.11
CA GLU A 613 -30.55 0.01 55.06
C GLU A 613 -30.07 0.17 56.51
N ALA A 614 -28.83 -0.24 56.81
CA ALA A 614 -28.27 -0.15 58.15
C ALA A 614 -28.22 1.30 58.68
N VAL A 615 -27.68 2.24 57.90
CA VAL A 615 -27.61 3.66 58.28
C VAL A 615 -29.01 4.25 58.42
N LEU A 616 -29.91 4.07 57.43
CA LEU A 616 -31.27 4.60 57.49
C LEU A 616 -32.04 4.06 58.71
N LYS A 617 -31.81 2.81 59.13
CA LYS A 617 -32.49 2.14 60.24
C LYS A 617 -32.05 2.64 61.61
N ASP A 618 -30.75 2.91 61.79
CA ASP A 618 -30.25 3.48 63.04
C ASP A 618 -30.58 4.99 63.12
N GLU A 619 -30.44 5.75 62.03
CA GLU A 619 -30.77 7.18 61.99
C GLU A 619 -32.27 7.44 62.17
N SER A 620 -33.16 6.71 61.49
CA SER A 620 -34.62 6.85 61.68
C SER A 620 -35.06 6.57 63.11
N LYS A 621 -34.49 5.53 63.73
CA LYS A 621 -34.76 5.17 65.13
C LYS A 621 -34.18 6.18 66.11
N MET A 622 -33.01 6.75 65.84
CA MET A 622 -32.44 7.83 66.64
C MET A 622 -33.32 9.09 66.59
N LEU A 623 -33.83 9.45 65.42
CA LEU A 623 -34.76 10.57 65.24
C LEU A 623 -36.13 10.32 65.91
N GLU A 624 -36.66 9.08 65.83
CA GLU A 624 -37.87 8.67 66.56
C GLU A 624 -37.68 8.81 68.08
N LEU A 625 -36.56 8.31 68.61
CA LEU A 625 -36.24 8.39 70.04
C LEU A 625 -36.03 9.84 70.49
N ARG A 626 -35.33 10.68 69.71
CA ARG A 626 -35.20 12.13 69.98
C ARG A 626 -36.58 12.81 70.06
N GLY A 627 -37.48 12.51 69.12
CA GLY A 627 -38.84 13.02 69.13
C GLY A 627 -39.62 12.60 70.36
N TRP A 628 -39.48 11.33 70.78
CA TRP A 628 -40.12 10.77 71.97
C TRP A 628 -39.58 11.34 73.28
N ASP A 629 -38.26 11.48 73.43
CA ASP A 629 -37.61 12.04 74.61
C ASP A 629 -38.01 13.50 74.80
N ILE A 630 -37.93 14.34 73.75
CA ILE A 630 -38.32 15.76 73.82
C ILE A 630 -39.83 15.90 74.13
N LYS A 631 -40.69 15.13 73.44
CA LYS A 631 -42.13 15.08 73.72
C LYS A 631 -42.40 14.74 75.19
N SER A 632 -41.68 13.77 75.74
CA SER A 632 -41.83 13.32 77.13
C SER A 632 -41.33 14.36 78.14
N ALA A 633 -40.20 15.01 77.87
CA ALA A 633 -39.67 16.11 78.69
C ALA A 633 -40.66 17.30 78.76
N VAL A 634 -41.19 17.72 77.60
CA VAL A 634 -42.19 18.79 77.50
C VAL A 634 -43.47 18.45 78.28
N VAL A 635 -44.05 17.26 78.08
CA VAL A 635 -45.27 16.84 78.80
C VAL A 635 -45.04 16.75 80.31
N HIS A 636 -43.84 16.35 80.75
CA HIS A 636 -43.49 16.30 82.17
C HIS A 636 -43.34 17.68 82.81
N ALA A 637 -42.83 18.67 82.06
CA ALA A 637 -42.72 20.06 82.50
C ALA A 637 -44.10 20.75 82.58
N GLU A 638 -44.94 20.57 81.55
CA GLU A 638 -46.33 21.05 81.55
C GLU A 638 -47.14 20.47 82.72
N ALA A 639 -47.02 19.16 82.98
CA ALA A 639 -47.73 18.49 84.07
C ALA A 639 -47.30 18.94 85.49
N LYS A 640 -46.22 19.72 85.61
CA LYS A 640 -45.71 20.29 86.86
C LYS A 640 -45.91 21.81 86.99
N ASP A 641 -46.35 22.49 85.92
CA ASP A 641 -46.29 23.95 85.78
C ASP A 641 -44.88 24.54 86.00
N ASP A 642 -43.83 23.75 85.71
CA ASP A 642 -42.43 24.16 85.82
C ASP A 642 -41.65 23.82 84.55
N ILE A 643 -41.52 24.83 83.69
CA ILE A 643 -40.74 24.75 82.45
C ILE A 643 -39.28 25.20 82.62
N SER A 644 -38.84 25.52 83.84
CA SER A 644 -37.48 26.05 84.07
C SER A 644 -36.38 25.03 83.85
N GLY A 645 -36.72 23.73 83.90
CA GLY A 645 -35.82 22.61 83.59
C GLY A 645 -35.68 22.27 82.11
N LEU A 646 -36.48 22.86 81.21
CA LEU A 646 -36.38 22.60 79.77
C LEU A 646 -35.18 23.35 79.15
N THR A 647 -34.35 22.64 78.38
CA THR A 647 -33.31 23.24 77.54
C THR A 647 -33.91 23.97 76.33
N ALA A 648 -33.07 24.57 75.49
CA ALA A 648 -33.53 25.24 74.26
C ALA A 648 -34.05 24.24 73.20
N GLU A 649 -33.50 23.03 73.16
CA GLU A 649 -33.88 21.97 72.21
C GLU A 649 -35.15 21.21 72.67
N GLU A 650 -35.50 21.25 73.95
CA GLU A 650 -36.65 20.53 74.49
C GLU A 650 -37.97 21.31 74.33
N ASN A 651 -38.50 21.35 73.11
CA ASN A 651 -39.73 22.06 72.78
C ASN A 651 -40.59 21.28 71.75
N VAL A 652 -41.86 21.68 71.60
CA VAL A 652 -42.85 20.96 70.75
C VAL A 652 -42.45 20.96 69.27
N LEU A 653 -41.92 22.07 68.74
CA LEU A 653 -41.46 22.17 67.35
C LEU A 653 -40.30 21.21 67.06
N GLU A 654 -39.31 21.14 67.94
CA GLU A 654 -38.17 20.22 67.80
C GLU A 654 -38.59 18.74 67.88
N ALA A 655 -39.58 18.40 68.72
CA ALA A 655 -40.18 17.06 68.70
C ALA A 655 -40.91 16.78 67.38
N ALA A 656 -41.73 17.72 66.89
CA ALA A 656 -42.47 17.58 65.64
C ALA A 656 -41.52 17.39 64.43
N LEU A 657 -40.46 18.20 64.35
CA LEU A 657 -39.42 18.10 63.33
C LEU A 657 -38.66 16.77 63.41
N SER A 658 -38.35 16.29 64.63
CA SER A 658 -37.70 14.98 64.82
C SER A 658 -38.56 13.83 64.26
N TYR A 659 -39.87 13.84 64.53
CA TYR A 659 -40.79 12.85 63.96
C TYR A 659 -41.00 13.02 62.44
N GLN A 660 -41.03 14.25 61.90
CA GLN A 660 -41.08 14.47 60.46
C GLN A 660 -39.81 13.97 59.75
N HIS A 661 -38.64 14.19 60.35
CA HIS A 661 -37.36 13.66 59.87
C HIS A 661 -37.34 12.12 59.93
N ALA A 662 -37.74 11.51 61.04
CA ALA A 662 -37.89 10.05 61.16
C ALA A 662 -38.84 9.49 60.08
N ALA A 663 -39.99 10.13 59.84
CA ALA A 663 -40.95 9.74 58.82
C ALA A 663 -40.40 9.79 57.38
N ILE A 664 -39.51 10.74 57.07
CA ILE A 664 -38.81 10.78 55.77
C ILE A 664 -37.89 9.58 55.65
N VAL A 665 -37.07 9.30 56.67
CA VAL A 665 -36.09 8.20 56.65
C VAL A 665 -36.77 6.82 56.64
N TYR A 666 -37.85 6.60 57.42
CA TYR A 666 -38.71 5.41 57.30
C TYR A 666 -39.37 5.30 55.91
N GLY A 667 -39.64 6.44 55.26
CA GLY A 667 -40.11 6.48 53.88
C GLY A 667 -39.09 5.98 52.86
N LEU A 668 -37.78 6.10 53.14
CA LEU A 668 -36.69 5.57 52.32
C LEU A 668 -36.45 4.07 52.57
N LEU A 669 -36.61 3.61 53.82
CA LEU A 669 -36.66 2.19 54.19
C LEU A 669 -37.87 1.44 53.63
N GLY A 670 -38.87 2.15 53.11
CA GLY A 670 -40.14 1.57 52.67
C GLY A 670 -41.07 1.13 53.80
N ASP A 671 -40.72 1.40 55.07
CA ASP A 671 -41.56 1.11 56.23
C ASP A 671 -42.75 2.07 56.28
N LYS A 672 -43.89 1.58 55.78
CA LYS A 672 -45.15 2.33 55.72
C LYS A 672 -45.81 2.48 57.10
N GLU A 673 -45.55 1.58 58.04
CA GLU A 673 -46.19 1.59 59.35
C GLU A 673 -45.51 2.65 60.24
N LYS A 674 -44.19 2.55 60.41
CA LYS A 674 -43.42 3.55 61.17
C LYS A 674 -43.47 4.94 60.56
N ARG A 675 -43.48 5.04 59.22
CA ARG A 675 -43.70 6.33 58.54
C ARG A 675 -45.05 6.95 58.88
N LEU A 676 -46.14 6.19 58.88
CA LEU A 676 -47.48 6.73 59.17
C LEU A 676 -47.63 7.08 60.65
N GLU A 677 -47.05 6.29 61.56
CA GLU A 677 -46.96 6.59 62.99
C GLU A 677 -46.23 7.91 63.24
N CYS A 678 -45.02 8.08 62.67
CA CYS A 678 -44.23 9.29 62.80
C CYS A 678 -44.88 10.51 62.14
N LEU A 679 -45.58 10.36 61.01
CA LEU A 679 -46.35 11.46 60.40
C LEU A 679 -47.53 11.89 61.28
N TYR A 680 -48.25 10.93 61.88
CA TYR A 680 -49.37 11.22 62.78
C TYR A 680 -48.90 11.95 64.05
N GLU A 681 -47.83 11.44 64.68
CA GLU A 681 -47.21 12.07 65.86
C GLU A 681 -46.64 13.46 65.55
N GLY A 682 -45.93 13.61 64.43
CA GLY A 682 -45.43 14.90 63.97
C GLY A 682 -46.55 15.91 63.68
N SER A 683 -47.66 15.47 63.08
CA SER A 683 -48.83 16.34 62.82
C SER A 683 -49.50 16.78 64.12
N MET A 684 -49.75 15.85 65.06
CA MET A 684 -50.38 16.14 66.35
C MET A 684 -49.53 17.08 67.22
N LEU A 685 -48.19 17.01 67.11
CA LEU A 685 -47.28 17.97 67.72
C LEU A 685 -47.30 19.33 67.01
N MET A 686 -47.45 19.38 65.69
CA MET A 686 -47.62 20.63 64.95
C MET A 686 -48.93 21.35 65.32
N ASP A 687 -50.05 20.61 65.38
CA ASP A 687 -51.34 21.12 65.86
C ASP A 687 -51.24 21.68 67.30
N LYS A 688 -50.41 21.04 68.14
CA LYS A 688 -50.10 21.53 69.49
C LYS A 688 -49.23 22.79 69.48
N HIS A 689 -48.23 22.88 68.60
CA HIS A 689 -47.41 24.08 68.41
C HIS A 689 -48.29 25.27 68.00
N ASP A 690 -49.09 25.13 66.95
CA ASP A 690 -49.99 26.18 66.45
C ASP A 690 -50.97 26.65 67.53
N ASN A 691 -51.55 25.73 68.30
CA ASN A 691 -52.42 26.04 69.43
C ASN A 691 -51.67 26.80 70.55
N LEU A 692 -50.48 26.35 70.94
CA LEU A 692 -49.66 27.05 71.95
C LEU A 692 -49.26 28.46 71.49
N VAL A 693 -48.91 28.64 70.22
CA VAL A 693 -48.58 29.93 69.62
C VAL A 693 -49.81 30.83 69.55
N SER A 694 -50.97 30.33 69.14
CA SER A 694 -52.23 31.09 69.15
C SER A 694 -52.57 31.57 70.55
N VAL A 695 -52.62 30.68 71.55
CA VAL A 695 -52.96 31.07 72.93
C VAL A 695 -51.92 32.01 73.54
N ALA A 696 -50.64 31.93 73.12
CA ALA A 696 -49.62 32.90 73.50
C ALA A 696 -49.82 34.28 72.86
N ASN A 697 -50.22 34.33 71.57
CA ASN A 697 -50.60 35.56 70.88
C ASN A 697 -51.84 36.21 71.53
N ASP A 698 -52.87 35.41 71.82
CA ASP A 698 -54.10 35.85 72.47
C ASP A 698 -53.79 36.46 73.85
N LEU A 699 -52.98 35.79 74.67
CA LEU A 699 -52.53 36.30 75.98
C LEU A 699 -51.69 37.58 75.87
N ARG A 700 -50.90 37.78 74.80
CA ARG A 700 -50.22 39.06 74.54
C ARG A 700 -51.20 40.18 74.21
N LEU A 701 -52.14 39.94 73.28
CA LEU A 701 -53.13 40.93 72.86
C LEU A 701 -54.03 41.34 74.03
N ASP A 702 -54.48 40.36 74.82
CA ASP A 702 -55.18 40.58 76.09
C ASP A 702 -54.34 41.43 77.05
N ALA A 703 -53.05 41.14 77.22
CA ALA A 703 -52.19 41.92 78.11
C ALA A 703 -52.02 43.37 77.62
N GLU A 704 -51.89 43.58 76.31
CA GLU A 704 -51.83 44.90 75.70
C GLU A 704 -53.15 45.68 75.89
N GLN A 705 -54.31 45.01 75.79
CA GLN A 705 -55.62 45.59 76.12
C GLN A 705 -55.74 45.96 77.61
N GLU A 706 -55.33 45.08 78.54
CA GLU A 706 -55.39 45.33 79.99
C GLU A 706 -54.48 46.51 80.41
N ILE A 707 -53.34 46.66 79.74
CA ILE A 707 -52.45 47.84 79.87
C ILE A 707 -53.13 49.09 79.30
N PHE A 708 -53.75 49.01 78.12
CA PHE A 708 -54.43 50.14 77.49
C PHE A 708 -55.61 50.63 78.34
N GLU A 709 -56.51 49.74 78.74
CA GLU A 709 -57.64 50.08 79.62
C GLU A 709 -57.18 50.54 81.00
N GLY A 710 -56.10 49.96 81.55
CA GLY A 710 -55.48 50.41 82.79
C GLY A 710 -54.91 51.83 82.71
N ASN A 711 -54.34 52.21 81.56
CA ASN A 711 -53.82 53.55 81.30
C ASN A 711 -54.94 54.59 81.08
N ASP A 712 -55.98 54.23 80.32
CA ASP A 712 -57.08 55.15 79.97
C ASP A 712 -58.04 55.42 81.14
N LYS A 713 -58.33 54.39 81.95
CA LYS A 713 -59.32 54.47 83.04
C LYS A 713 -58.73 54.94 84.38
N ASN A 714 -57.50 54.51 84.71
CA ASN A 714 -56.95 54.66 86.07
C ASN A 714 -55.78 55.66 86.17
N LEU A 715 -55.22 56.13 85.05
CA LEU A 715 -54.07 57.04 85.04
C LEU A 715 -54.39 58.34 84.30
N VAL A 716 -53.90 59.46 84.83
CA VAL A 716 -54.00 60.77 84.17
C VAL A 716 -52.76 60.96 83.29
N ARG A 717 -52.95 61.08 81.98
CA ARG A 717 -51.87 61.44 81.05
C ARG A 717 -51.57 62.94 81.12
N ILE A 718 -50.37 63.30 81.55
CA ILE A 718 -49.83 64.66 81.49
C ILE A 718 -48.62 64.66 80.55
N TRP A 719 -48.81 65.26 79.37
CA TRP A 719 -47.87 65.19 78.24
C TRP A 719 -47.63 63.71 77.87
N ASP A 720 -46.44 63.15 78.08
CA ASP A 720 -46.14 61.73 77.83
C ASP A 720 -45.99 60.90 79.12
N LEU A 721 -46.16 61.53 80.30
CA LEU A 721 -46.18 60.85 81.59
C LEU A 721 -47.60 60.37 81.90
N HIS A 722 -47.74 59.09 82.24
CA HIS A 722 -48.98 58.54 82.81
C HIS A 722 -48.82 58.54 84.33
N LEU A 723 -49.72 59.22 85.02
CA LEU A 723 -49.63 59.47 86.46
C LEU A 723 -50.87 58.93 87.18
N LEU A 724 -50.66 58.05 88.15
CA LEU A 724 -51.68 57.73 89.13
C LEU A 724 -51.77 58.92 90.10
N LEU A 725 -52.86 59.68 90.04
CA LEU A 725 -53.08 60.88 90.88
C LEU A 725 -54.20 60.72 91.91
N ASN A 726 -55.09 59.76 91.71
CA ASN A 726 -56.20 59.44 92.60
C ASN A 726 -55.85 58.19 93.43
N PRO A 727 -55.77 58.28 94.77
CA PRO A 727 -55.49 57.11 95.61
C PRO A 727 -56.54 56.00 95.54
N TYR A 728 -57.79 56.30 95.17
CA TYR A 728 -58.85 55.29 95.06
C TYR A 728 -58.71 54.38 93.83
N ASP A 729 -58.00 54.82 92.79
CA ASP A 729 -57.81 54.03 91.56
C ASP A 729 -56.56 53.12 91.65
N TYR A 730 -55.82 53.18 92.77
CA TYR A 730 -54.59 52.41 92.99
C TYR A 730 -54.81 50.90 92.91
N ASP A 731 -55.83 50.37 93.59
CA ASP A 731 -56.09 48.93 93.62
C ASP A 731 -56.47 48.41 92.23
N THR A 732 -57.26 49.18 91.47
CA THR A 732 -57.63 48.86 90.08
C THR A 732 -56.42 48.93 89.15
N ALA A 733 -55.59 49.98 89.25
CA ALA A 733 -54.37 50.10 88.47
C ALA A 733 -53.39 48.93 88.76
N SER A 734 -53.19 48.61 90.04
CA SER A 734 -52.33 47.51 90.47
C SER A 734 -52.88 46.14 90.08
N ALA A 735 -54.21 45.96 90.04
CA ALA A 735 -54.84 44.75 89.56
C ALA A 735 -54.61 44.56 88.04
N ASN A 736 -54.92 45.56 87.22
CA ASN A 736 -54.76 45.50 85.76
C ASN A 736 -53.28 45.28 85.37
N TYR A 737 -52.35 46.04 85.95
CA TYR A 737 -50.91 45.87 85.69
C TYR A 737 -50.39 44.51 86.20
N GLY A 738 -50.87 44.01 87.34
CA GLY A 738 -50.52 42.70 87.87
C GLY A 738 -51.06 41.54 87.03
N LEU A 739 -52.25 41.70 86.46
CA LEU A 739 -52.90 40.72 85.58
C LEU A 739 -52.25 40.70 84.20
N ALA A 740 -51.96 41.86 83.59
CA ALA A 740 -51.18 41.95 82.36
C ALA A 740 -49.77 41.34 82.50
N GLN A 741 -49.11 41.52 83.66
CA GLN A 741 -47.85 40.84 83.96
C GLN A 741 -47.99 39.31 84.01
N ARG A 742 -49.09 38.76 84.54
CA ARG A 742 -49.32 37.29 84.50
C ARG A 742 -49.53 36.81 83.07
N LYS A 743 -50.40 37.48 82.31
CA LYS A 743 -50.68 37.12 80.91
C LYS A 743 -49.40 37.12 80.05
N LEU A 744 -48.49 38.10 80.21
CA LEU A 744 -47.19 38.11 79.52
C LEU A 744 -46.21 37.02 80.00
N ASP A 745 -46.21 36.70 81.30
CA ASP A 745 -45.39 35.59 81.85
C ASP A 745 -45.87 34.24 81.29
N ASP A 746 -47.17 34.01 81.25
CA ASP A 746 -47.80 32.79 80.73
C ASP A 746 -47.70 32.68 79.19
N ALA A 747 -47.79 33.80 78.46
CA ALA A 747 -47.48 33.84 77.03
C ALA A 747 -46.00 33.50 76.76
N SER A 748 -45.06 34.06 77.53
CA SER A 748 -43.63 33.75 77.41
C SER A 748 -43.34 32.26 77.67
N LYS A 749 -44.02 31.64 78.65
CA LYS A 749 -43.98 30.19 78.89
C LYS A 749 -44.49 29.40 77.68
N LYS A 750 -45.66 29.77 77.15
CA LYS A 750 -46.29 29.05 76.01
C LYS A 750 -45.44 29.11 74.73
N TYR A 751 -44.89 30.27 74.37
CA TYR A 751 -43.93 30.34 73.25
C TYR A 751 -42.68 29.49 73.50
N ARG A 752 -42.15 29.49 74.74
CA ARG A 752 -40.97 28.67 75.10
C ARG A 752 -41.25 27.17 74.93
N VAL A 753 -42.42 26.70 75.35
CA VAL A 753 -42.85 25.30 75.16
C VAL A 753 -43.13 24.98 73.70
N ALA A 754 -43.74 25.90 72.95
CA ALA A 754 -44.01 25.71 71.52
C ALA A 754 -42.72 25.55 70.69
N GLY A 755 -41.63 26.23 71.07
CA GLY A 755 -40.37 26.30 70.32
C GLY A 755 -40.06 27.69 69.76
N GLU A 756 -40.98 28.64 69.93
CA GLU A 756 -40.84 30.04 69.51
C GLU A 756 -39.91 30.84 70.43
N LEU A 757 -38.63 30.45 70.48
CA LEU A 757 -37.63 31.00 71.40
C LEU A 757 -37.46 32.52 71.24
N PHE A 758 -37.59 33.05 70.03
CA PHE A 758 -37.53 34.49 69.76
C PHE A 758 -38.74 35.21 70.38
N MET A 759 -39.97 34.76 70.11
CA MET A 759 -41.17 35.36 70.68
C MET A 759 -41.24 35.19 72.19
N ALA A 760 -40.78 34.05 72.73
CA ALA A 760 -40.66 33.81 74.16
C ALA A 760 -39.75 34.84 74.83
N ASN A 761 -38.58 35.10 74.26
CA ASN A 761 -37.61 36.05 74.77
C ASN A 761 -38.09 37.50 74.61
N ASN A 762 -38.71 37.85 73.48
CA ASN A 762 -39.28 39.18 73.25
C ASN A 762 -40.41 39.49 74.26
N THR A 763 -41.35 38.56 74.43
CA THR A 763 -42.43 38.66 75.42
C THR A 763 -41.90 38.74 76.86
N LYS A 764 -40.75 38.12 77.14
CA LYS A 764 -40.05 38.25 78.44
C LYS A 764 -39.41 39.62 78.63
N ALA A 765 -38.92 40.24 77.56
CA ALA A 765 -38.45 41.63 77.58
C ALA A 765 -39.63 42.61 77.80
N ASP A 766 -40.77 42.38 77.12
CA ASP A 766 -42.02 43.13 77.33
C ASP A 766 -42.50 43.04 78.78
N LEU A 767 -42.48 41.84 79.38
CA LEU A 767 -42.78 41.59 80.80
C LEU A 767 -41.88 42.40 81.75
N TYR A 768 -40.57 42.42 81.51
CA TYR A 768 -39.64 43.21 82.32
C TYR A 768 -39.82 44.71 82.11
N GLY A 769 -40.10 45.15 80.88
CA GLY A 769 -40.44 46.53 80.56
C GLY A 769 -41.73 46.99 81.26
N LEU A 770 -42.74 46.13 81.33
CA LEU A 770 -43.99 46.38 82.05
C LEU A 770 -43.77 46.47 83.56
N LYS A 771 -42.97 45.56 84.15
CA LYS A 771 -42.56 45.61 85.56
C LYS A 771 -41.79 46.91 85.89
N GLY A 772 -40.91 47.35 84.99
CA GLY A 772 -40.22 48.63 85.08
C GLY A 772 -41.17 49.84 85.04
N LYS A 773 -42.09 49.87 84.06
CA LYS A 773 -43.12 50.92 83.93
C LYS A 773 -44.00 51.01 85.18
N TRP A 774 -44.50 49.88 85.69
CA TRP A 774 -45.32 49.85 86.91
C TRP A 774 -44.55 50.37 88.13
N ASN A 775 -43.32 49.92 88.35
CA ASN A 775 -42.48 50.40 89.46
C ASN A 775 -42.21 51.91 89.36
N TYR A 776 -42.06 52.47 88.15
CA TYR A 776 -41.89 53.91 87.96
C TYR A 776 -43.17 54.70 88.28
N ILE A 777 -44.34 54.23 87.83
CA ILE A 777 -45.65 54.81 88.16
C ILE A 777 -45.89 54.76 89.68
N LEU A 778 -45.56 53.62 90.32
CA LEU A 778 -45.66 53.43 91.77
C LEU A 778 -44.79 54.41 92.56
N TRP A 779 -43.52 54.61 92.15
CA TRP A 779 -42.64 55.59 92.80
C TRP A 779 -43.13 57.03 92.64
N LEU A 780 -43.66 57.39 91.46
CA LEU A 780 -44.28 58.70 91.25
C LEU A 780 -45.56 58.89 92.09
N PHE A 781 -46.40 57.86 92.20
CA PHE A 781 -47.59 57.88 93.07
C PHE A 781 -47.23 58.05 94.55
N ILE A 782 -46.20 57.36 95.04
CA ILE A 782 -45.68 57.54 96.41
C ILE A 782 -45.19 58.98 96.61
N LEU A 783 -44.47 59.55 95.65
CA LEU A 783 -44.00 60.94 95.71
C LEU A 783 -45.17 61.95 95.69
N VAL A 784 -46.20 61.72 94.87
CA VAL A 784 -47.43 62.53 94.83
C VAL A 784 -48.21 62.41 96.15
N CYS A 785 -48.31 61.22 96.73
CA CYS A 785 -48.92 61.02 98.06
C CYS A 785 -48.13 61.76 99.17
N LEU A 786 -46.79 61.74 99.12
CA LEU A 786 -45.95 62.52 100.03
C LEU A 786 -46.14 64.04 99.84
N LEU A 787 -46.31 64.52 98.61
CA LEU A 787 -46.64 65.93 98.34
C LEU A 787 -48.03 66.30 98.86
N TYR A 788 -49.05 65.46 98.66
CA TYR A 788 -50.38 65.67 99.25
C TYR A 788 -50.32 65.70 100.78
N ALA A 789 -49.59 64.78 101.41
CA ALA A 789 -49.40 64.77 102.86
C ALA A 789 -48.64 66.02 103.35
N ALA A 790 -47.64 66.50 102.60
CA ALA A 790 -46.91 67.73 102.92
C ALA A 790 -47.78 68.99 102.75
N VAL A 791 -48.60 69.09 101.70
CA VAL A 791 -49.54 70.20 101.48
C VAL A 791 -50.65 70.20 102.54
N LEU A 792 -51.20 69.02 102.87
CA LEU A 792 -52.22 68.88 103.90
C LEU A 792 -51.65 69.20 105.28
N GLY A 793 -50.45 68.70 105.60
CA GLY A 793 -49.70 69.04 106.81
C GLY A 793 -49.37 70.53 106.91
N TYR A 794 -48.92 71.16 105.82
CA TYR A 794 -48.71 72.62 105.75
C TYR A 794 -50.02 73.39 105.94
N THR A 795 -51.14 72.91 105.38
CA THR A 795 -52.44 73.55 105.52
C THR A 795 -52.95 73.47 106.96
N ILE A 796 -52.84 72.30 107.61
CA ILE A 796 -53.12 72.13 109.04
C ILE A 796 -52.21 73.03 109.88
N ALA A 797 -50.89 73.03 109.63
CA ALA A 797 -49.93 73.86 110.36
C ALA A 797 -50.23 75.36 110.19
N ARG A 798 -50.60 75.80 108.98
CA ARG A 798 -50.99 77.19 108.71
C ARG A 798 -52.29 77.58 109.42
N ILE A 799 -53.28 76.69 109.47
CA ILE A 799 -54.51 76.87 110.27
C ILE A 799 -54.15 76.96 111.75
N PHE A 800 -53.29 76.08 112.27
CA PHE A 800 -52.89 76.04 113.67
C PHE A 800 -52.09 77.28 114.09
N ILE A 801 -51.13 77.73 113.26
CA ILE A 801 -50.36 78.95 113.46
C ILE A 801 -51.26 80.19 113.37
N GLY A 802 -52.17 80.26 112.40
CA GLY A 802 -53.14 81.35 112.28
C GLY A 802 -54.10 81.42 113.47
N THR A 803 -54.51 80.27 113.99
CA THR A 803 -55.36 80.16 115.19
C THR A 803 -54.59 80.57 116.44
N MET A 804 -53.33 80.16 116.59
CA MET A 804 -52.45 80.60 117.68
C MET A 804 -52.16 82.10 117.63
N ALA A 805 -51.96 82.67 116.44
CA ALA A 805 -51.80 84.11 116.26
C ALA A 805 -53.07 84.88 116.65
N TYR A 806 -54.24 84.40 116.21
CA TYR A 806 -55.53 84.96 116.61
C TYR A 806 -55.77 84.88 118.14
N ILE A 807 -55.42 83.76 118.78
CA ILE A 807 -55.51 83.61 120.24
C ILE A 807 -54.54 84.57 120.94
N LYS A 808 -53.34 84.81 120.39
CA LYS A 808 -52.40 85.79 120.94
C LYS A 808 -52.92 87.22 120.80
N ASP A 809 -53.41 87.62 119.62
CA ASP A 809 -54.01 88.94 119.38
C ASP A 809 -55.23 89.18 120.31
N MET A 810 -56.03 88.14 120.58
CA MET A 810 -57.11 88.19 121.56
C MET A 810 -56.59 88.40 122.99
N HIS A 811 -55.52 87.71 123.38
CA HIS A 811 -54.97 87.83 124.74
C HIS A 811 -54.22 89.16 124.96
N ASP A 812 -53.46 89.64 123.98
CA ASP A 812 -52.84 90.98 123.99
C ASP A 812 -53.93 92.09 124.03
N ARG A 813 -55.17 91.80 123.57
CA ARG A 813 -56.36 92.66 123.72
C ARG A 813 -57.01 92.63 125.10
N GLU A 814 -56.85 91.56 125.87
CA GLU A 814 -57.44 91.42 127.22
C GLU A 814 -56.56 92.01 128.34
N VAL A 815 -55.31 92.38 128.02
CA VAL A 815 -54.28 92.78 129.00
C VAL A 815 -53.89 94.27 128.91
N GLY A 816 -54.37 95.03 127.91
CA GLY A 816 -54.10 96.46 127.73
C GLY A 816 -55.37 97.32 127.67
N ASP A 817 -55.64 98.09 128.73
CA ASP A 817 -56.94 98.77 128.96
C ASP A 817 -56.83 100.31 129.03
N ILE A 818 -57.66 101.00 128.21
CA ILE A 818 -57.95 102.48 128.14
C ILE A 818 -56.73 103.44 128.00
N VAL A 819 -56.73 104.63 127.37
CA VAL A 819 -57.67 105.61 126.75
C VAL A 819 -56.91 106.23 125.54
N VAL A 820 -57.42 106.85 124.47
CA VAL A 820 -58.68 107.52 124.04
C VAL A 820 -58.83 107.27 122.51
N THR A 821 -59.93 107.55 121.79
CA THR A 821 -61.15 108.37 122.01
C THR A 821 -62.38 107.62 121.49
#